data_AF-A0A8H4XF02-F1
#
_entry.id   AF-A0A8H4XF02-F1
#
_cell.length_a   1.000
_cell.length_b   1.000
_cell.length_c   1.000
_cell.angle_alpha   90.00
_cell.angle_beta   90.00
_cell.angle_gamma   90.00
#
_symmetry.space_group_name_H-M   'P 1'
#
loop_
_entity.id
_entity.type
_entity.pdbx_description
1 polymer ?
#
loop_
_entity_poly.entity_id
_entity_poly.type
_entity_poly.pdbx_seq_one_letter_code
_entity_poly.pdbx_strand_id
1 'polypeptide(L)'
;MSDPTDPGMAHRPLPSSHRGKRKRNPEEDPQVESPTSSQSSNSKPKRGGKAGKGRPSLKKEASSVVIPCVVEWPEEFKQIERTHRALNLVYTFCTTRKHLATTFDTIKSAVEGHIKRELLVDEIASMVALRPEGIYFAYVDEIMLQLDVKGTERDEVFRTGKSFRSQAPAHDASVGGYTGMDSLDKQYDRDLEPIGKEVLFLEFIDGDLKRQVAGKGGEPTKPDRKLRNEQLKMPVYSQKQMTNLIERRNQKFTHAINVFLNKCTEDKVDPLETLKEQTKPYIPVQSTPEEFAPEKAAESIPESIPKERKTVPEIIQELKDSPWYTGQIVPDGHRVFEQQEPIYGDLNFLLSQDLVNALYNAKGITQFFAHQSEALNSLHDGKHVVVSTSTSSGKSLIYQLPVIHALEQDYNSRAMYIFPTKALAQDQKRSLKETMGYMPGLEETMIETFDGDTPMNERNEIREQARIIFTNPDMLHITILPQEERWRSYLKNLKYVVDYDGSPSGRKEFLCWNTPYKDPGDPASGRGSTKFECARLFCALMLRGVRIIAFCRVRAQCELLVSTIKQELESLGRPECTNLVMGYRGGYTAQDRRRIETEMFQGQLLGIVATTALELGIDIGSLDCVMTWGFPYTIANLRQQSGRAGRRNKDSLSILVGDGFATDQHYMQNPDELFTKPNCELQVDLENMLVREGHIQCAAYEMPIRPREDAKYFGKDLPKICVERLIRDKMGFYHCHDRFRPIPAKYVAIRDTEDDHFAIVDITNGRNVVLEELEASRATFTLYDGAIFLHQGNPYLVRDFQPDKGMAKVERVKVEWTTVQRDYTDIDPTETEAIRTISDSRSHAYYGTIKIQQNVFGFWKVDKKNRVLDAVQVDNPPVIRFSKGMWLDVPKKAMSILQERRLHIAASIHAAEHAIMSLLPAFVVSMPGDVRTECKTAVKEFAKQESQRKRPARLTFYDAKGGAGGSGISTKAFDHIDQLLRDALQRVERCRCERGCVECVASEQCKQANEVMSKAGSQVILKTLLNVEVDMDSLPMGPELNIPMGTETVVLAEPVPYRAKEAVFDNNISKTEAKKESGDNAKPGDSGTDGGGGFEQWLADSI
;
A
#
# COMPACT_ATOMS: atom_id res chain seq x y z
N MET A 1 -40.15 -0.76 -32.11
CA MET A 1 -41.43 -1.38 -31.69
C MET A 1 -41.26 -1.73 -30.22
N SER A 2 -42.04 -1.21 -29.28
CA SER A 2 -43.03 -0.11 -29.37
C SER A 2 -43.26 0.45 -27.96
N ASP A 3 -43.33 1.77 -27.85
CA ASP A 3 -43.47 2.50 -26.58
C ASP A 3 -44.92 2.49 -26.02
N PRO A 4 -45.15 2.93 -24.77
CA PRO A 4 -46.31 2.54 -23.97
C PRO A 4 -47.54 3.47 -24.08
N THR A 5 -48.57 3.12 -23.31
CA THR A 5 -49.81 3.91 -23.14
C THR A 5 -49.75 4.90 -21.97
N ASP A 6 -50.29 6.09 -22.21
CA ASP A 6 -50.69 7.18 -21.30
C ASP A 6 -52.18 7.51 -21.65
N PRO A 7 -52.96 8.44 -21.03
CA PRO A 7 -52.66 9.37 -19.94
C PRO A 7 -53.74 9.47 -18.82
N GLY A 8 -53.51 10.34 -17.82
CA GLY A 8 -54.54 10.72 -16.82
C GLY A 8 -54.24 12.01 -16.01
N MET A 9 -54.86 13.13 -16.37
CA MET A 9 -54.87 14.41 -15.60
C MET A 9 -56.05 14.44 -14.58
N ALA A 10 -56.30 15.42 -13.69
CA ALA A 10 -55.87 16.84 -13.63
C ALA A 10 -56.08 17.54 -12.25
N HIS A 11 -55.54 18.77 -12.13
CA HIS A 11 -55.99 19.96 -11.36
C HIS A 11 -56.15 20.02 -9.80
N ARG A 12 -55.30 20.87 -9.16
CA ARG A 12 -55.58 22.18 -8.47
C ARG A 12 -56.88 22.41 -7.62
N PRO A 13 -56.94 23.40 -6.67
CA PRO A 13 -55.91 24.33 -6.12
C PRO A 13 -55.92 24.54 -4.56
N LEU A 14 -55.22 25.57 -4.07
CA LEU A 14 -55.24 26.13 -2.69
C LEU A 14 -56.62 26.75 -2.30
N PRO A 15 -56.92 26.91 -0.99
CA PRO A 15 -56.80 28.25 -0.38
C PRO A 15 -56.33 28.25 1.11
N SER A 16 -56.25 29.44 1.72
CA SER A 16 -55.92 29.68 3.14
C SER A 16 -57.06 30.41 3.89
N SER A 17 -57.14 30.29 5.23
CA SER A 17 -57.53 31.35 6.21
C SER A 17 -57.91 30.83 7.61
N HIS A 18 -58.04 31.74 8.59
CA HIS A 18 -58.06 31.53 10.05
C HIS A 18 -59.42 31.23 10.72
N ARG A 19 -59.32 30.87 12.03
CA ARG A 19 -60.27 31.02 13.18
C ARG A 19 -60.98 29.72 13.62
N GLY A 20 -61.10 29.38 14.91
CA GLY A 20 -60.53 29.93 16.16
C GLY A 20 -61.51 29.99 17.36
N LYS A 21 -60.99 30.12 18.61
CA LYS A 21 -61.64 30.66 19.86
C LYS A 21 -60.62 30.62 21.04
N ARG A 22 -60.29 31.75 21.70
CA ARG A 22 -60.78 32.28 23.02
C ARG A 22 -60.45 31.38 24.24
N LYS A 23 -59.95 31.89 25.39
CA LYS A 23 -60.10 33.19 26.12
C LYS A 23 -58.72 33.78 26.56
N ARG A 24 -58.43 35.09 26.46
CA ARG A 24 -58.62 36.22 27.44
C ARG A 24 -57.91 36.02 28.80
N ASN A 25 -56.90 36.82 29.24
CA ASN A 25 -56.75 38.30 29.50
C ASN A 25 -56.98 38.65 31.00
N PRO A 26 -56.45 39.76 31.59
CA PRO A 26 -55.84 40.97 30.96
C PRO A 26 -54.58 41.59 31.66
N GLU A 27 -54.15 42.81 31.21
CA GLU A 27 -53.58 44.00 31.94
C GLU A 27 -52.38 43.85 32.95
N GLU A 28 -51.54 44.84 33.29
CA GLU A 28 -51.05 46.14 32.72
C GLU A 28 -49.74 46.57 33.46
N ASP A 29 -49.01 47.60 32.98
CA ASP A 29 -47.75 48.15 33.56
C ASP A 29 -48.02 49.40 34.44
N PRO A 30 -47.43 49.55 35.65
CA PRO A 30 -46.42 50.62 35.89
C PRO A 30 -45.28 50.21 36.88
N GLN A 31 -44.04 50.75 36.88
CA GLN A 31 -43.45 52.11 36.79
C GLN A 31 -43.24 52.82 38.17
N VAL A 32 -42.17 53.65 38.29
CA VAL A 32 -41.88 54.65 39.39
C VAL A 32 -41.44 54.05 40.76
N GLU A 33 -40.52 54.58 41.61
CA GLU A 33 -39.31 55.47 41.60
C GLU A 33 -38.55 55.22 42.96
N SER A 34 -37.21 55.30 43.09
CA SER A 34 -36.34 56.46 43.45
C SER A 34 -36.53 57.06 44.88
N PRO A 35 -35.62 57.89 45.49
CA PRO A 35 -34.23 58.25 45.13
C PRO A 35 -33.23 58.43 46.34
N THR A 36 -32.04 59.01 46.06
CA THR A 36 -31.20 59.90 46.93
C THR A 36 -30.42 59.35 48.15
N SER A 37 -29.21 59.87 48.51
CA SER A 37 -28.30 60.80 47.80
C SER A 37 -26.85 60.87 48.33
N SER A 38 -25.97 61.46 47.50
CA SER A 38 -24.66 62.10 47.78
C SER A 38 -23.41 61.17 47.82
N GLN A 39 -22.15 61.59 47.56
CA GLN A 39 -21.53 62.76 46.85
C GLN A 39 -20.02 62.43 46.58
N SER A 40 -19.18 63.13 45.79
CA SER A 40 -19.33 64.29 44.88
C SER A 40 -18.18 64.36 43.82
N SER A 41 -18.45 65.04 42.69
CA SER A 41 -17.54 65.90 41.89
C SER A 41 -16.14 65.44 41.36
N ASN A 42 -16.05 65.46 40.02
CA ASN A 42 -15.08 66.22 39.17
C ASN A 42 -13.79 65.62 38.55
N SER A 43 -13.73 65.84 37.21
CA SER A 43 -12.59 66.26 36.36
C SER A 43 -11.77 65.24 35.53
N LYS A 44 -11.28 65.75 34.37
CA LYS A 44 -10.39 65.20 33.32
C LYS A 44 -9.17 66.18 33.20
N PRO A 45 -8.10 66.02 32.35
CA PRO A 45 -7.93 65.14 31.18
C PRO A 45 -6.51 64.58 30.82
N LYS A 46 -6.49 63.62 29.86
CA LYS A 46 -5.50 63.38 28.77
C LYS A 46 -3.97 63.31 29.04
N ARG A 47 -3.40 62.10 28.83
CA ARG A 47 -2.29 61.70 27.89
C ARG A 47 -1.99 60.20 28.12
N GLY A 48 -1.63 59.33 27.16
CA GLY A 48 -1.60 59.43 25.70
C GLY A 48 -0.38 58.72 25.07
N GLY A 49 -0.42 57.41 24.76
CA GLY A 49 0.77 56.70 24.25
C GLY A 49 0.65 55.25 23.73
N LYS A 50 0.15 55.09 22.49
CA LYS A 50 0.25 53.88 21.61
C LYS A 50 -0.36 52.55 22.11
N ALA A 51 -0.56 51.62 21.17
CA ALA A 51 -1.32 50.37 21.36
C ALA A 51 -0.75 49.20 20.53
N GLY A 52 -0.99 47.98 20.99
CA GLY A 52 -0.79 46.72 20.24
C GLY A 52 -2.04 45.84 20.39
N LYS A 53 -2.57 45.31 19.28
CA LYS A 53 -3.84 44.57 19.28
C LYS A 53 -3.66 43.10 19.68
N GLY A 54 -4.05 42.73 20.89
CA GLY A 54 -4.32 41.34 21.24
C GLY A 54 -5.59 40.82 20.54
N ARG A 55 -5.58 39.57 20.07
CA ARG A 55 -6.80 38.87 19.65
C ARG A 55 -7.62 38.46 20.89
N PRO A 56 -8.96 38.33 20.79
CA PRO A 56 -9.80 38.02 21.95
C PRO A 56 -9.50 36.63 22.52
N SER A 57 -9.37 36.55 23.84
CA SER A 57 -9.32 35.28 24.55
C SER A 57 -10.72 34.67 24.68
N LEU A 58 -10.84 33.39 24.33
CA LEU A 58 -12.04 32.59 24.63
C LEU A 58 -12.37 32.68 26.13
N LYS A 59 -13.64 32.83 26.47
CA LYS A 59 -14.10 32.75 27.86
C LYS A 59 -13.77 31.36 28.40
N LYS A 60 -13.03 31.29 29.50
CA LYS A 60 -13.10 30.13 30.39
C LYS A 60 -14.31 30.30 31.28
N GLU A 61 -15.18 29.30 31.32
CA GLU A 61 -16.16 29.17 32.38
C GLU A 61 -15.43 28.79 33.67
N ALA A 62 -15.78 29.45 34.77
CA ALA A 62 -15.19 29.22 36.08
C ALA A 62 -16.14 28.31 36.87
N SER A 63 -15.90 27.00 36.80
CA SER A 63 -16.67 25.99 37.53
C SER A 63 -16.32 26.00 39.02
N SER A 64 -16.86 26.98 39.75
CA SER A 64 -16.74 27.12 41.21
C SER A 64 -18.02 27.69 41.85
N VAL A 65 -19.19 27.29 41.34
CA VAL A 65 -20.49 27.52 41.99
C VAL A 65 -20.88 26.24 42.73
N VAL A 66 -20.72 26.24 44.05
CA VAL A 66 -21.18 25.11 44.89
C VAL A 66 -22.70 25.19 44.98
N ILE A 67 -23.39 24.27 44.33
CA ILE A 67 -24.85 24.11 44.48
C ILE A 67 -25.13 23.76 45.95
N PRO A 68 -26.00 24.51 46.66
CA PRO A 68 -26.41 24.18 48.02
C PRO A 68 -27.27 22.91 48.02
N CYS A 69 -27.09 22.06 49.02
CA CYS A 69 -28.00 20.94 49.26
C CYS A 69 -29.30 21.47 49.87
N VAL A 70 -30.45 20.99 49.38
CA VAL A 70 -31.78 21.41 49.86
C VAL A 70 -32.13 20.75 51.21
N VAL A 71 -31.48 19.62 51.53
CA VAL A 71 -31.68 18.82 52.74
C VAL A 71 -30.35 18.63 53.47
N GLU A 72 -30.35 18.53 54.80
CA GLU A 72 -29.14 18.16 55.53
C GLU A 72 -28.74 16.71 55.20
N TRP A 73 -27.44 16.46 55.02
CA TRP A 73 -26.94 15.13 54.65
C TRP A 73 -27.26 14.07 55.72
N PRO A 74 -27.81 12.89 55.34
CA PRO A 74 -27.89 11.74 56.22
C PRO A 74 -26.52 11.29 56.73
N GLU A 75 -26.46 10.66 57.90
CA GLU A 75 -25.18 10.24 58.51
C GLU A 75 -24.42 9.19 57.68
N GLU A 76 -25.08 8.38 56.84
CA GLU A 76 -24.41 7.49 55.89
C GLU A 76 -23.60 8.29 54.84
N PHE A 77 -24.15 9.37 54.26
CA PHE A 77 -23.43 10.24 53.33
C PHE A 77 -22.29 11.02 54.03
N LYS A 78 -22.51 11.48 55.27
CA LYS A 78 -21.46 12.10 56.09
C LYS A 78 -20.33 11.11 56.42
N GLN A 79 -20.60 9.81 56.50
CA GLN A 79 -19.58 8.78 56.67
C GLN A 79 -18.82 8.53 55.37
N ILE A 80 -19.50 8.35 54.23
CA ILE A 80 -18.87 8.18 52.91
C ILE A 80 -17.95 9.38 52.58
N GLU A 81 -18.36 10.61 52.90
CA GLU A 81 -17.50 11.78 52.68
C GLU A 81 -16.23 11.79 53.55
N ARG A 82 -16.32 11.34 54.81
CA ARG A 82 -15.14 11.17 55.68
C ARG A 82 -14.20 10.10 55.13
N THR A 83 -14.73 8.98 54.65
CA THR A 83 -13.95 7.91 54.04
C THR A 83 -13.29 8.38 52.73
N HIS A 84 -14.00 9.11 51.86
CA HIS A 84 -13.42 9.73 50.65
C HIS A 84 -12.28 10.70 51.01
N ARG A 85 -12.47 11.58 52.01
CA ARG A 85 -11.43 12.53 52.45
C ARG A 85 -10.16 11.82 52.93
N ALA A 86 -10.30 10.72 53.68
CA ALA A 86 -9.17 9.89 54.13
C ALA A 86 -8.50 9.14 52.96
N LEU A 87 -9.29 8.52 52.08
CA LEU A 87 -8.81 7.79 50.91
C LEU A 87 -8.02 8.69 49.95
N ASN A 88 -8.55 9.88 49.64
CA ASN A 88 -7.91 10.92 48.83
C ASN A 88 -6.57 11.39 49.45
N LEU A 89 -6.51 11.58 50.78
CA LEU A 89 -5.29 11.97 51.48
C LEU A 89 -4.20 10.87 51.36
N VAL A 90 -4.54 9.63 51.69
CA VAL A 90 -3.61 8.49 51.64
C VAL A 90 -3.16 8.22 50.21
N TYR A 91 -4.08 8.13 49.25
CA TYR A 91 -3.78 7.93 47.84
C TYR A 91 -2.86 9.03 47.27
N THR A 92 -3.13 10.30 47.58
CA THR A 92 -2.30 11.44 47.12
C THR A 92 -0.91 11.42 47.78
N PHE A 93 -0.74 10.75 48.91
CA PHE A 93 0.58 10.52 49.51
C PHE A 93 1.29 9.31 48.89
N CYS A 94 0.61 8.17 48.75
CA CYS A 94 1.17 6.95 48.14
C CYS A 94 1.67 7.20 46.71
N THR A 95 0.94 7.96 45.90
CA THR A 95 1.33 8.34 44.53
C THR A 95 2.58 9.25 44.45
N THR A 96 3.11 9.74 45.57
CA THR A 96 4.43 10.42 45.60
C THR A 96 5.61 9.47 45.80
N ARG A 97 5.37 8.20 46.17
CA ARG A 97 6.41 7.18 46.40
C ARG A 97 6.65 6.39 45.11
N LYS A 98 7.86 6.52 44.54
CA LYS A 98 8.24 5.96 43.22
C LYS A 98 7.93 4.48 42.96
N HIS A 99 7.88 3.64 44.00
CA HIS A 99 7.83 2.17 43.87
C HIS A 99 6.66 1.55 44.68
N LEU A 100 5.52 2.26 44.78
CA LEU A 100 4.34 1.78 45.51
C LEU A 100 3.08 1.82 44.62
N ALA A 101 2.58 0.65 44.23
CA ALA A 101 1.32 0.50 43.54
C ALA A 101 0.14 0.80 44.48
N THR A 102 -0.86 1.54 43.98
CA THR A 102 -2.07 1.94 44.69
C THR A 102 -3.16 0.86 44.61
N THR A 103 -2.84 -0.34 45.08
CA THR A 103 -3.84 -1.38 45.30
C THR A 103 -4.63 -1.09 46.58
N PHE A 104 -5.80 -1.70 46.71
CA PHE A 104 -6.63 -1.59 47.90
C PHE A 104 -5.87 -2.04 49.16
N ASP A 105 -5.15 -3.16 49.10
CA ASP A 105 -4.43 -3.72 50.25
C ASP A 105 -3.28 -2.83 50.75
N THR A 106 -2.57 -2.11 49.87
CA THR A 106 -1.49 -1.18 50.28
C THR A 106 -2.03 0.12 50.87
N ILE A 107 -3.31 0.43 50.64
CA ILE A 107 -3.98 1.66 51.09
C ILE A 107 -4.88 1.41 52.32
N LYS A 108 -5.50 0.23 52.43
CA LYS A 108 -6.52 -0.14 53.43
C LYS A 108 -6.10 0.25 54.85
N SER A 109 -5.02 -0.35 55.37
CA SER A 109 -4.55 -0.15 56.74
C SER A 109 -4.25 1.33 57.11
N ALA A 110 -3.77 2.12 56.15
CA ALA A 110 -3.48 3.53 56.35
C ALA A 110 -4.76 4.40 56.36
N VAL A 111 -5.76 4.07 55.54
CA VAL A 111 -7.08 4.72 55.56
C VAL A 111 -7.85 4.36 56.83
N GLU A 112 -7.80 3.10 57.25
CA GLU A 112 -8.41 2.59 58.49
C GLU A 112 -7.85 3.29 59.73
N GLY A 113 -6.54 3.55 59.78
CA GLY A 113 -5.91 4.38 60.82
C GLY A 113 -6.47 5.80 60.89
N HIS A 114 -6.95 6.37 59.78
CA HIS A 114 -7.60 7.68 59.73
C HIS A 114 -9.10 7.65 60.08
N ILE A 115 -9.85 6.62 59.65
CA ILE A 115 -11.31 6.51 59.91
C ILE A 115 -11.67 5.78 61.21
N LYS A 116 -10.71 5.07 61.82
CA LYS A 116 -10.84 4.28 63.06
C LYS A 116 -11.91 3.18 63.03
N ARG A 117 -12.13 2.59 61.85
CA ARG A 117 -12.98 1.43 61.57
C ARG A 117 -12.46 0.72 60.31
N GLU A 118 -12.98 -0.47 60.03
CA GLU A 118 -12.65 -1.17 58.79
C GLU A 118 -13.17 -0.42 57.55
N LEU A 119 -12.43 -0.52 56.45
CA LEU A 119 -12.77 0.00 55.14
C LEU A 119 -13.38 -1.11 54.27
N LEU A 120 -14.63 -0.94 53.85
CA LEU A 120 -15.36 -1.92 53.04
C LEU A 120 -15.28 -1.58 51.54
N VAL A 121 -15.28 -2.62 50.69
CA VAL A 121 -15.25 -2.49 49.22
C VAL A 121 -16.48 -1.73 48.71
N ASP A 122 -17.65 -2.03 49.26
CA ASP A 122 -18.95 -1.40 48.95
C ASP A 122 -18.95 0.12 49.16
N GLU A 123 -18.14 0.63 50.09
CA GLU A 123 -18.02 2.08 50.33
C GLU A 123 -17.25 2.78 49.21
N ILE A 124 -16.20 2.15 48.67
CA ILE A 124 -15.49 2.67 47.51
C ILE A 124 -16.36 2.54 46.26
N ALA A 125 -17.03 1.41 46.07
CA ALA A 125 -18.02 1.24 45.00
C ALA A 125 -19.11 2.33 45.05
N SER A 126 -19.56 2.72 46.25
CA SER A 126 -20.51 3.83 46.43
C SER A 126 -19.92 5.21 46.11
N MET A 127 -18.61 5.43 46.32
CA MET A 127 -17.93 6.64 45.84
C MET A 127 -17.80 6.67 44.32
N VAL A 128 -17.57 5.51 43.68
CA VAL A 128 -17.54 5.36 42.23
C VAL A 128 -18.94 5.62 41.64
N ALA A 129 -20.00 5.05 42.22
CA ALA A 129 -21.38 5.33 41.81
C ALA A 129 -21.74 6.83 41.88
N LEU A 130 -21.28 7.53 42.92
CA LEU A 130 -21.47 8.98 43.06
C LEU A 130 -20.62 9.83 42.09
N ARG A 131 -19.51 9.30 41.54
CA ARG A 131 -18.64 10.01 40.58
C ARG A 131 -17.86 9.04 39.67
N PRO A 132 -18.50 8.38 38.69
CA PRO A 132 -17.87 7.31 37.92
C PRO A 132 -16.74 7.81 37.00
N GLU A 133 -16.81 9.05 36.51
CA GLU A 133 -15.71 9.69 35.76
C GLU A 133 -14.51 10.11 36.63
N GLY A 134 -14.56 9.86 37.95
CA GLY A 134 -13.59 10.40 38.91
C GLY A 134 -12.68 9.41 39.60
N ILE A 135 -13.09 8.14 39.68
CA ILE A 135 -12.39 7.08 40.41
C ILE A 135 -12.49 5.80 39.60
N TYR A 136 -11.35 5.19 39.27
CA TYR A 136 -11.27 3.83 38.73
C TYR A 136 -11.06 2.85 39.87
N PHE A 137 -11.85 1.77 39.93
CA PHE A 137 -11.75 0.74 40.95
C PHE A 137 -12.15 -0.62 40.34
N ALA A 138 -11.18 -1.51 40.17
CA ALA A 138 -11.38 -2.80 39.50
C ALA A 138 -10.29 -3.81 39.89
N TYR A 139 -10.50 -5.09 39.60
CA TYR A 139 -9.44 -6.10 39.64
C TYR A 139 -8.49 -5.94 38.44
N VAL A 140 -7.18 -6.07 38.68
CA VAL A 140 -6.11 -5.98 37.67
C VAL A 140 -5.01 -6.99 38.01
N ASP A 141 -4.39 -7.62 37.02
CA ASP A 141 -3.24 -8.52 37.20
C ASP A 141 -2.04 -7.79 37.84
N GLU A 142 -1.53 -8.33 38.96
CA GLU A 142 -0.34 -7.81 39.65
C GLU A 142 0.88 -7.69 38.72
N ILE A 143 1.01 -8.54 37.69
CA ILE A 143 2.11 -8.52 36.72
C ILE A 143 2.09 -7.23 35.88
N MET A 144 0.91 -6.72 35.50
CA MET A 144 0.80 -5.45 34.78
C MET A 144 1.32 -4.28 35.63
N LEU A 145 0.91 -4.21 36.90
CA LEU A 145 1.33 -3.17 37.82
C LEU A 145 2.85 -3.22 38.10
N GLN A 146 3.43 -4.42 38.20
CA GLN A 146 4.88 -4.58 38.34
C GLN A 146 5.67 -4.12 37.10
N LEU A 147 5.11 -4.25 35.89
CA LEU A 147 5.77 -3.82 34.65
C LEU A 147 5.89 -2.30 34.55
N ASP A 148 4.89 -1.53 34.99
CA ASP A 148 4.96 -0.06 34.99
C ASP A 148 5.97 0.47 36.01
N VAL A 149 6.02 -0.10 37.23
CA VAL A 149 7.03 0.27 38.24
C VAL A 149 8.46 0.01 37.72
N LYS A 150 8.71 -1.17 37.12
CA LYS A 150 10.00 -1.51 36.48
C LYS A 150 10.26 -0.68 35.21
N GLY A 151 9.21 -0.19 34.55
CA GLY A 151 9.27 0.78 33.45
C GLY A 151 9.87 2.11 33.89
N THR A 152 9.43 2.65 35.04
CA THR A 152 10.00 3.88 35.61
C THR A 152 11.45 3.73 36.08
N GLU A 153 11.86 2.55 36.55
CA GLU A 153 13.25 2.28 36.97
C GLU A 153 14.24 2.31 35.79
N ARG A 154 13.86 1.74 34.64
CA ARG A 154 14.69 1.78 33.42
C ARG A 154 14.98 3.21 32.94
N ASP A 155 14.04 4.13 33.16
CA ASP A 155 14.15 5.54 32.75
C ASP A 155 15.16 6.34 33.61
N GLU A 156 15.58 5.82 34.77
CA GLU A 156 16.68 6.39 35.58
C GLU A 156 18.03 5.68 35.33
N VAL A 157 18.04 4.35 35.17
CA VAL A 157 19.28 3.60 34.87
C VAL A 157 19.95 4.11 33.58
N PHE A 158 19.17 4.49 32.56
CA PHE A 158 19.69 5.06 31.31
C PHE A 158 20.24 6.49 31.42
N ARG A 159 20.20 7.15 32.59
CA ARG A 159 20.63 8.55 32.77
C ARG A 159 22.02 8.71 33.40
N THR A 160 22.69 7.63 33.79
CA THR A 160 24.06 7.66 34.35
C THR A 160 24.98 6.69 33.63
N GLY A 161 25.90 7.22 32.80
CA GLY A 161 26.94 6.41 32.16
C GLY A 161 27.65 7.09 30.99
N LYS A 162 28.80 7.72 31.27
CA LYS A 162 29.89 7.87 30.30
C LYS A 162 31.17 7.28 30.91
N SER A 163 31.97 6.63 30.07
CA SER A 163 33.22 5.93 30.40
C SER A 163 33.08 4.50 30.94
N PHE A 164 34.20 3.77 30.88
CA PHE A 164 34.36 2.31 30.98
C PHE A 164 35.00 1.89 32.33
N ARG A 165 34.92 0.59 32.65
CA ARG A 165 35.57 -0.15 33.77
C ARG A 165 34.95 -0.03 35.19
N SER A 166 34.10 -1.01 35.51
CA SER A 166 34.12 -1.87 36.72
C SER A 166 34.64 -1.33 38.07
N GLN A 167 33.76 -1.27 39.09
CA GLN A 167 33.74 -2.20 40.23
C GLN A 167 32.64 -1.88 41.28
N ALA A 168 32.05 -2.95 41.86
CA ALA A 168 31.49 -3.12 43.22
C ALA A 168 30.43 -2.12 43.81
N PRO A 169 29.54 -2.57 44.73
CA PRO A 169 28.50 -1.74 45.35
C PRO A 169 28.97 -1.01 46.61
N ALA A 170 28.27 0.07 46.98
CA ALA A 170 28.41 0.76 48.26
C ALA A 170 27.35 0.27 49.27
N HIS A 171 27.76 0.14 50.54
CA HIS A 171 26.94 -0.31 51.68
C HIS A 171 26.38 0.88 52.47
N ASP A 172 25.16 0.73 53.00
CA ASP A 172 24.66 1.24 54.30
C ASP A 172 24.72 2.76 54.62
N ALA A 173 24.02 3.31 55.63
CA ALA A 173 23.11 2.73 56.63
C ALA A 173 22.11 3.80 57.15
N SER A 174 21.13 3.32 57.94
CA SER A 174 20.44 4.05 59.03
C SER A 174 19.49 5.21 58.66
N VAL A 175 18.18 4.91 58.64
CA VAL A 175 17.37 4.94 59.88
C VAL A 175 16.50 3.67 59.92
N GLY A 176 16.37 3.00 61.08
CA GLY A 176 15.61 1.75 61.23
C GLY A 176 14.11 1.93 61.54
N GLY A 177 13.32 0.86 61.67
CA GLY A 177 13.64 -0.56 61.47
C GLY A 177 12.55 -1.52 62.02
N TYR A 178 12.80 -2.83 61.89
CA TYR A 178 12.11 -3.96 62.56
C TYR A 178 10.58 -4.14 62.39
N THR A 179 10.18 -4.96 61.41
CA THR A 179 9.66 -6.35 61.59
C THR A 179 9.56 -7.00 60.20
N GLY A 180 9.99 -8.23 59.94
CA GLY A 180 10.82 -9.17 60.69
C GLY A 180 11.45 -10.18 59.69
N MET A 181 12.60 -10.75 60.01
CA MET A 181 13.26 -11.75 59.14
C MET A 181 12.65 -13.13 59.36
N ASP A 182 12.51 -13.91 58.28
CA ASP A 182 12.68 -15.36 58.37
C ASP A 182 13.25 -15.98 57.09
N SER A 183 14.05 -17.02 57.27
CA SER A 183 14.63 -17.95 56.27
C SER A 183 14.95 -17.41 54.85
N LEU A 184 16.16 -16.88 54.67
CA LEU A 184 16.85 -16.88 53.37
C LEU A 184 17.55 -18.26 53.17
N ASP A 185 16.79 -19.30 52.85
CA ASP A 185 17.34 -20.53 52.23
C ASP A 185 16.23 -21.47 51.75
N LYS A 186 16.03 -21.54 50.43
CA LYS A 186 15.47 -22.70 49.70
C LYS A 186 15.70 -22.54 48.20
N GLN A 187 16.26 -23.58 47.58
CA GLN A 187 16.28 -23.72 46.14
C GLN A 187 14.89 -24.18 45.67
N TYR A 188 14.37 -23.53 44.64
CA TYR A 188 13.32 -24.03 43.74
C TYR A 188 13.84 -23.75 42.33
N ASP A 189 14.06 -24.76 41.49
CA ASP A 189 13.02 -25.45 40.71
C ASP A 189 12.03 -24.50 40.05
N ARG A 190 12.07 -24.49 38.71
CA ARG A 190 11.08 -23.84 37.86
C ARG A 190 10.10 -24.87 37.32
N ASP A 191 9.43 -25.56 38.24
CA ASP A 191 8.10 -26.06 37.93
C ASP A 191 7.15 -24.87 37.74
N LEU A 192 6.08 -25.08 36.98
CA LEU A 192 5.07 -24.04 36.74
C LEU A 192 4.04 -24.05 37.86
N GLU A 193 3.97 -22.97 38.64
CA GLU A 193 2.70 -22.54 39.24
C GLU A 193 2.10 -21.42 38.37
N PRO A 194 0.88 -21.63 37.81
CA PRO A 194 0.19 -20.64 36.99
C PRO A 194 -0.71 -19.71 37.84
N ILE A 195 -1.61 -18.97 37.17
CA ILE A 195 -2.58 -18.00 37.71
C ILE A 195 -1.94 -16.64 38.02
N GLY A 196 -2.25 -15.65 37.17
CA GLY A 196 -1.98 -14.24 37.45
C GLY A 196 -2.86 -13.77 38.61
N LYS A 197 -2.25 -13.23 39.66
CA LYS A 197 -2.95 -12.81 40.87
C LYS A 197 -3.65 -11.48 40.63
N GLU A 198 -4.97 -11.51 40.49
CA GLU A 198 -5.80 -10.31 40.44
C GLU A 198 -5.78 -9.57 41.78
N VAL A 199 -5.43 -8.28 41.75
CA VAL A 199 -5.45 -7.37 42.89
C VAL A 199 -6.41 -6.22 42.63
N LEU A 200 -7.14 -5.79 43.67
CA LEU A 200 -7.98 -4.59 43.60
C LEU A 200 -7.10 -3.36 43.39
N PHE A 201 -7.22 -2.71 42.24
CA PHE A 201 -6.50 -1.48 41.88
C PHE A 201 -7.42 -0.26 42.00
N LEU A 202 -6.89 0.85 42.52
CA LEU A 202 -7.60 2.12 42.71
C LEU A 202 -6.82 3.27 42.06
N GLU A 203 -7.49 4.10 41.27
CA GLU A 203 -6.92 5.33 40.70
C GLU A 203 -7.90 6.51 40.75
N PHE A 204 -7.41 7.73 41.00
CA PHE A 204 -8.21 8.96 40.90
C PHE A 204 -7.99 9.64 39.55
N ILE A 205 -9.00 9.57 38.68
CA ILE A 205 -8.97 10.13 37.32
C ILE A 205 -9.09 11.67 37.38
N ASP A 206 -7.96 12.35 37.50
CA ASP A 206 -7.81 13.80 37.33
C ASP A 206 -6.72 14.10 36.28
N GLY A 207 -7.11 14.16 35.00
CA GLY A 207 -6.25 14.26 33.81
C GLY A 207 -5.43 15.56 33.62
N ASP A 208 -4.88 16.13 34.69
CA ASP A 208 -4.14 17.39 34.67
C ASP A 208 -2.80 17.35 35.46
N LEU A 209 -2.31 16.15 35.84
CA LEU A 209 -0.98 15.92 36.43
C LEU A 209 0.17 16.05 35.39
N LYS A 210 0.21 17.17 34.68
CA LYS A 210 1.18 17.45 33.61
C LYS A 210 2.55 17.79 34.19
N ARG A 211 3.60 17.14 33.66
CA ARG A 211 5.01 17.36 34.03
C ARG A 211 5.37 18.87 33.91
N GLN A 212 5.84 19.45 35.00
CA GLN A 212 6.32 20.85 35.08
C GLN A 212 7.80 20.87 35.48
N VAL A 213 8.53 21.89 35.03
CA VAL A 213 9.96 22.08 35.33
C VAL A 213 10.11 23.30 36.25
N ALA A 214 10.95 23.18 37.27
CA ALA A 214 11.26 24.30 38.16
C ALA A 214 12.16 25.32 37.43
N GLY A 215 11.74 26.59 37.41
CA GLY A 215 12.60 27.68 36.94
C GLY A 215 13.74 27.96 37.92
N LYS A 216 14.75 28.74 37.50
CA LYS A 216 15.92 29.10 38.34
C LYS A 216 15.60 29.94 39.58
N GLY A 217 14.34 30.33 39.80
CA GLY A 217 13.82 30.96 41.02
C GLY A 217 12.87 30.08 41.84
N GLY A 218 12.72 28.78 41.52
CA GLY A 218 11.86 27.85 42.26
C GLY A 218 10.38 27.85 41.87
N GLU A 219 9.87 28.89 41.22
CA GLU A 219 8.49 28.91 40.72
C GLU A 219 8.29 27.98 39.50
N PRO A 220 7.15 27.28 39.41
CA PRO A 220 6.85 26.37 38.30
C PRO A 220 6.41 27.14 37.05
N THR A 221 7.01 26.80 35.91
CA THR A 221 6.68 27.42 34.61
C THR A 221 6.30 26.38 33.55
N LYS A 222 5.53 26.80 32.54
CA LYS A 222 5.18 25.94 31.40
C LYS A 222 6.33 25.92 30.37
N PRO A 223 6.62 24.75 29.75
CA PRO A 223 7.79 24.58 28.90
C PRO A 223 7.59 25.11 27.46
N ASP A 224 7.38 26.41 27.29
CA ASP A 224 7.18 27.07 25.98
C ASP A 224 8.48 27.32 25.18
N ARG A 225 9.55 26.55 25.44
CA ARG A 225 10.81 26.61 24.67
C ARG A 225 11.54 25.27 24.68
N LYS A 226 12.11 24.86 23.54
CA LYS A 226 12.96 23.65 23.43
C LYS A 226 14.27 23.85 24.20
N LEU A 227 14.28 23.44 25.47
CA LEU A 227 15.47 23.42 26.33
C LEU A 227 16.37 22.24 25.92
N ARG A 228 17.62 22.52 25.50
CA ARG A 228 18.54 21.50 24.95
C ARG A 228 19.51 20.89 25.98
N ASN A 229 19.57 21.41 27.21
CA ASN A 229 20.48 20.95 28.29
C ASN A 229 20.05 21.42 29.69
N GLU A 230 18.87 21.02 30.18
CA GLU A 230 18.53 21.10 31.62
C GLU A 230 17.93 19.77 32.09
N GLN A 231 18.24 19.36 33.33
CA GLN A 231 17.92 18.02 33.85
C GLN A 231 16.42 17.87 34.16
N LEU A 232 15.74 16.96 33.46
CA LEU A 232 14.35 16.56 33.71
C LEU A 232 14.21 15.77 35.02
N LYS A 233 14.17 16.49 36.15
CA LYS A 233 13.70 15.94 37.43
C LYS A 233 12.19 15.68 37.36
N MET A 234 11.73 14.62 38.00
CA MET A 234 10.30 14.33 38.19
C MET A 234 9.60 15.43 39.00
N PRO A 235 8.27 15.63 38.84
CA PRO A 235 7.55 16.66 39.57
C PRO A 235 7.53 16.38 41.08
N VAL A 236 8.40 17.06 41.83
CA VAL A 236 8.31 17.13 43.29
C VAL A 236 7.19 18.11 43.63
N TYR A 237 5.99 17.60 43.90
CA TYR A 237 4.86 18.44 44.29
C TYR A 237 5.17 19.13 45.63
N SER A 238 5.08 20.47 45.65
CA SER A 238 5.15 21.20 46.91
C SER A 238 3.96 20.81 47.81
N GLN A 239 4.16 20.88 49.13
CA GLN A 239 3.09 20.61 50.11
C GLN A 239 1.82 21.43 49.82
N LYS A 240 1.98 22.68 49.35
CA LYS A 240 0.89 23.57 48.93
C LYS A 240 0.19 23.14 47.63
N GLN A 241 0.85 22.42 46.72
CA GLN A 241 0.20 21.85 45.53
C GLN A 241 -0.60 20.58 45.89
N MET A 242 -0.07 19.73 46.78
CA MET A 242 -0.78 18.53 47.23
C MET A 242 -2.05 18.87 48.01
N THR A 243 -2.00 19.81 48.95
CA THR A 243 -3.21 20.26 49.67
C THR A 243 -4.26 20.85 48.74
N ASN A 244 -3.86 21.73 47.80
CA ASN A 244 -4.76 22.26 46.77
C ASN A 244 -5.40 21.16 45.88
N LEU A 245 -4.70 20.06 45.61
CA LEU A 245 -5.26 18.93 44.84
C LEU A 245 -6.28 18.14 45.67
N ILE A 246 -5.94 17.83 46.93
CA ILE A 246 -6.81 17.13 47.88
C ILE A 246 -8.10 17.93 48.12
N GLU A 247 -7.99 19.25 48.34
CA GLU A 247 -9.14 20.15 48.52
C GLU A 247 -10.05 20.17 47.29
N ARG A 248 -9.51 20.28 46.08
CA ARG A 248 -10.29 20.23 44.83
C ARG A 248 -11.01 18.91 44.63
N ARG A 249 -10.34 17.79 44.92
CA ARG A 249 -10.95 16.44 44.89
C ARG A 249 -12.11 16.32 45.87
N ASN A 250 -11.92 16.78 47.10
CA ASN A 250 -12.97 16.81 48.12
C ASN A 250 -14.14 17.70 47.69
N GLN A 251 -13.89 18.92 47.22
CA GLN A 251 -14.93 19.85 46.73
C GLN A 251 -15.76 19.25 45.58
N LYS A 252 -15.12 18.57 44.61
CA LYS A 252 -15.83 17.83 43.54
C LYS A 252 -16.74 16.74 44.10
N PHE A 253 -16.30 16.02 45.14
CA PHE A 253 -17.07 14.93 45.73
C PHE A 253 -18.24 15.44 46.60
N THR A 254 -18.02 16.47 47.42
CA THR A 254 -19.07 17.20 48.14
C THR A 254 -20.14 17.74 47.17
N HIS A 255 -19.72 18.26 46.00
CA HIS A 255 -20.64 18.71 44.97
C HIS A 255 -21.46 17.56 44.35
N ALA A 256 -20.85 16.40 44.09
CA ALA A 256 -21.55 15.23 43.58
C ALA A 256 -22.63 14.72 44.55
N ILE A 257 -22.32 14.67 45.86
CA ILE A 257 -23.31 14.33 46.90
C ILE A 257 -24.48 15.33 46.89
N ASN A 258 -24.22 16.64 46.82
CA ASN A 258 -25.29 17.65 46.77
C ASN A 258 -26.18 17.48 45.53
N VAL A 259 -25.62 17.18 44.36
CA VAL A 259 -26.38 16.93 43.12
C VAL A 259 -27.23 15.67 43.25
N PHE A 260 -26.66 14.58 43.80
CA PHE A 260 -27.37 13.33 44.02
C PHE A 260 -28.56 13.48 45.00
N LEU A 261 -28.33 14.11 46.15
CA LEU A 261 -29.37 14.32 47.17
C LEU A 261 -30.47 15.27 46.67
N ASN A 262 -30.12 16.35 45.97
CA ASN A 262 -31.10 17.25 45.38
C ASN A 262 -31.96 16.52 44.33
N LYS A 263 -31.36 15.66 43.49
CA LYS A 263 -32.10 14.85 42.51
C LYS A 263 -33.05 13.85 43.20
N CYS A 264 -32.60 13.10 44.20
CA CYS A 264 -33.47 12.18 44.94
C CYS A 264 -34.64 12.90 45.61
N THR A 265 -34.44 14.15 46.05
CA THR A 265 -35.49 15.02 46.61
C THR A 265 -36.51 15.47 45.56
N GLU A 266 -36.08 15.74 44.32
CA GLU A 266 -36.94 16.07 43.19
C GLU A 266 -37.75 14.86 42.71
N ASP A 267 -37.09 13.71 42.55
CA ASP A 267 -37.68 12.42 42.14
C ASP A 267 -38.53 11.76 43.27
N LYS A 268 -38.43 12.25 44.51
CA LYS A 268 -39.10 11.74 45.74
C LYS A 268 -38.80 10.27 46.07
N VAL A 269 -37.59 9.82 45.77
CA VAL A 269 -37.08 8.49 46.10
C VAL A 269 -36.20 8.53 47.35
N ASP A 270 -36.12 7.43 48.10
CA ASP A 270 -35.19 7.37 49.24
C ASP A 270 -33.72 7.40 48.74
N PRO A 271 -32.88 8.33 49.22
CA PRO A 271 -31.50 8.44 48.73
C PRO A 271 -30.60 7.25 49.10
N LEU A 272 -30.92 6.49 50.16
CA LEU A 272 -30.08 5.38 50.64
C LEU A 272 -30.37 4.09 49.86
N GLU A 273 -31.64 3.77 49.62
CA GLU A 273 -32.02 2.70 48.69
C GLU A 273 -31.54 3.01 47.27
N THR A 274 -31.76 4.24 46.79
CA THR A 274 -31.31 4.68 45.45
C THR A 274 -29.79 4.58 45.28
N LEU A 275 -29.01 4.92 46.31
CA LEU A 275 -27.55 4.74 46.29
C LEU A 275 -27.18 3.25 46.29
N LYS A 276 -27.79 2.44 47.17
CA LYS A 276 -27.52 0.99 47.27
C LYS A 276 -27.86 0.25 45.97
N GLU A 277 -28.83 0.73 45.20
CA GLU A 277 -29.11 0.22 43.84
C GLU A 277 -28.02 0.61 42.83
N GLN A 278 -27.62 1.88 42.82
CA GLN A 278 -26.59 2.40 41.89
C GLN A 278 -25.18 1.91 42.22
N THR A 279 -24.89 1.50 43.46
CA THR A 279 -23.61 0.89 43.85
C THR A 279 -23.41 -0.50 43.25
N LYS A 280 -24.46 -1.32 43.10
CA LYS A 280 -24.39 -2.73 42.64
C LYS A 280 -23.48 -2.95 41.41
N PRO A 281 -23.61 -2.22 40.29
CA PRO A 281 -22.76 -2.41 39.10
C PRO A 281 -21.30 -1.94 39.25
N TYR A 282 -20.94 -1.26 40.36
CA TYR A 282 -19.58 -0.76 40.62
C TYR A 282 -18.86 -1.51 41.74
N ILE A 283 -19.45 -2.58 42.30
CA ILE A 283 -18.75 -3.51 43.19
C ILE A 283 -17.88 -4.41 42.30
N PRO A 284 -16.54 -4.39 42.41
CA PRO A 284 -15.70 -5.25 41.58
C PRO A 284 -15.92 -6.72 41.95
N VAL A 285 -16.26 -7.54 40.96
CA VAL A 285 -16.34 -8.99 41.10
C VAL A 285 -14.99 -9.58 40.72
N GLN A 286 -14.46 -10.47 41.56
CA GLN A 286 -13.20 -11.18 41.34
C GLN A 286 -13.43 -12.31 40.33
N SER A 287 -12.49 -12.55 39.40
CA SER A 287 -12.68 -13.56 38.34
C SER A 287 -12.72 -14.97 38.93
N THR A 288 -13.92 -15.53 39.13
CA THR A 288 -14.09 -16.89 39.64
C THR A 288 -13.61 -17.92 38.61
N PRO A 289 -12.72 -18.87 38.96
CA PRO A 289 -12.14 -19.83 38.02
C PRO A 289 -13.11 -20.94 37.56
N GLU A 290 -14.42 -20.76 37.71
CA GLU A 290 -15.48 -21.69 37.30
C GLU A 290 -16.54 -21.05 36.37
N GLU A 291 -16.10 -20.21 35.43
CA GLU A 291 -16.76 -20.19 34.11
C GLU A 291 -15.76 -20.10 32.95
N PHE A 292 -14.58 -20.71 33.14
CA PHE A 292 -13.70 -21.11 32.04
C PHE A 292 -14.42 -22.16 31.19
N ALA A 293 -15.11 -21.71 30.14
CA ALA A 293 -15.46 -22.59 29.03
C ALA A 293 -14.17 -23.26 28.52
N PRO A 294 -14.12 -24.61 28.44
CA PRO A 294 -12.85 -25.31 28.27
C PRO A 294 -12.21 -25.01 26.91
N GLU A 295 -10.91 -24.72 26.95
CA GLU A 295 -9.83 -25.00 25.97
C GLU A 295 -10.04 -24.78 24.45
N LYS A 296 -11.17 -24.23 23.99
CA LYS A 296 -11.52 -24.14 22.55
C LYS A 296 -10.58 -23.30 21.68
N ALA A 297 -9.76 -22.44 22.29
CA ALA A 297 -8.66 -21.78 21.58
C ALA A 297 -7.60 -22.79 21.11
N ALA A 298 -7.33 -23.83 21.89
CA ALA A 298 -6.41 -24.93 21.56
C ALA A 298 -7.11 -26.03 20.73
N GLU A 299 -8.32 -26.46 21.10
CA GLU A 299 -9.04 -27.54 20.38
C GLU A 299 -9.30 -27.21 18.89
N SER A 300 -9.37 -25.92 18.52
CA SER A 300 -9.61 -25.48 17.15
C SER A 300 -8.41 -25.61 16.20
N ILE A 301 -7.23 -26.05 16.67
CA ILE A 301 -6.02 -26.24 15.88
C ILE A 301 -5.55 -27.70 16.04
N PRO A 302 -5.46 -28.50 14.95
CA PRO A 302 -5.00 -29.88 15.04
C PRO A 302 -3.64 -30.06 15.72
N GLU A 303 -3.51 -31.09 16.56
CA GLU A 303 -2.22 -31.47 17.18
C GLU A 303 -1.15 -31.72 16.10
N SER A 304 -1.53 -32.43 15.05
CA SER A 304 -0.73 -32.65 13.85
C SER A 304 -1.54 -32.36 12.58
N ILE A 305 -0.87 -31.97 11.50
CA ILE A 305 -1.52 -31.65 10.22
C ILE A 305 -2.23 -32.92 9.70
N PRO A 306 -3.55 -32.89 9.46
CA PRO A 306 -4.30 -34.08 9.11
C PRO A 306 -3.93 -34.59 7.70
N LYS A 307 -3.82 -35.92 7.56
CA LYS A 307 -3.49 -36.57 6.27
C LYS A 307 -4.60 -36.45 5.24
N GLU A 308 -5.84 -36.34 5.68
CA GLU A 308 -7.03 -36.12 4.86
C GLU A 308 -7.72 -34.84 5.34
N ARG A 309 -7.99 -33.90 4.42
CA ARG A 309 -8.61 -32.61 4.76
C ARG A 309 -10.14 -32.72 4.76
N LYS A 310 -10.78 -31.92 5.61
CA LYS A 310 -12.23 -31.64 5.54
C LYS A 310 -12.59 -30.88 4.24
N THR A 311 -13.88 -30.82 3.94
CA THR A 311 -14.40 -30.06 2.79
C THR A 311 -14.22 -28.55 3.00
N VAL A 312 -14.29 -27.77 1.91
CA VAL A 312 -14.15 -26.29 2.02
C VAL A 312 -15.27 -25.65 2.86
N PRO A 313 -16.57 -26.03 2.73
CA PRO A 313 -17.63 -25.55 3.62
C PRO A 313 -17.34 -25.74 5.11
N GLU A 314 -16.88 -26.94 5.51
CA GLU A 314 -16.58 -27.26 6.91
C GLU A 314 -15.43 -26.42 7.45
N ILE A 315 -14.38 -26.22 6.65
CA ILE A 315 -13.23 -25.38 7.01
C ILE A 315 -13.65 -23.90 7.15
N ILE A 316 -14.55 -23.41 6.29
CA ILE A 316 -15.10 -22.06 6.41
C ILE A 316 -15.96 -21.93 7.67
N GLN A 317 -16.73 -22.95 8.04
CA GLN A 317 -17.52 -22.94 9.26
C GLN A 317 -16.63 -22.97 10.51
N GLU A 318 -15.60 -23.81 10.57
CA GLU A 318 -14.61 -23.79 11.66
C GLU A 318 -13.89 -22.44 11.80
N LEU A 319 -13.65 -21.72 10.70
CA LEU A 319 -13.10 -20.37 10.74
C LEU A 319 -14.11 -19.37 11.32
N LYS A 320 -15.41 -19.47 10.98
CA LYS A 320 -16.48 -18.63 11.54
C LYS A 320 -16.74 -18.92 13.03
N ASP A 321 -16.57 -20.17 13.45
CA ASP A 321 -16.73 -20.62 14.84
C ASP A 321 -15.48 -20.33 15.72
N SER A 322 -14.39 -19.83 15.12
CA SER A 322 -13.13 -19.59 15.83
C SER A 322 -13.15 -18.30 16.66
N PRO A 323 -12.49 -18.26 17.84
CA PRO A 323 -12.61 -17.13 18.79
C PRO A 323 -11.94 -15.82 18.33
N TRP A 324 -11.24 -15.83 17.18
CA TRP A 324 -10.66 -14.63 16.57
C TRP A 324 -11.47 -14.13 15.36
N TYR A 325 -12.57 -14.82 15.01
CA TYR A 325 -13.54 -14.33 14.05
C TYR A 325 -14.54 -13.37 14.72
N THR A 326 -14.65 -12.18 14.16
CA THR A 326 -15.47 -11.05 14.63
C THR A 326 -16.32 -10.47 13.50
N GLY A 327 -16.56 -11.25 12.44
CA GLY A 327 -17.32 -10.82 11.26
C GLY A 327 -16.45 -10.29 10.11
N GLN A 328 -15.20 -10.75 9.95
CA GLN A 328 -14.30 -10.27 8.88
C GLN A 328 -14.79 -10.60 7.45
N ILE A 329 -15.55 -11.67 7.25
CA ILE A 329 -16.17 -11.96 5.95
C ILE A 329 -17.30 -10.95 5.74
N VAL A 330 -17.16 -10.08 4.75
CA VAL A 330 -18.12 -8.98 4.55
C VAL A 330 -19.49 -9.48 4.06
N PRO A 331 -20.59 -8.74 4.33
CA PRO A 331 -21.89 -9.00 3.73
C PRO A 331 -21.78 -9.14 2.20
N ASP A 332 -22.46 -10.13 1.63
CA ASP A 332 -22.43 -10.52 0.20
C ASP A 332 -21.03 -10.90 -0.35
N GLY A 333 -20.00 -10.89 0.49
CA GLY A 333 -18.62 -11.22 0.16
C GLY A 333 -18.30 -12.72 0.10
N HIS A 334 -19.24 -13.60 0.49
CA HIS A 334 -19.14 -15.05 0.33
C HIS A 334 -19.93 -15.48 -0.90
N ARG A 335 -19.25 -15.79 -2.00
CA ARG A 335 -19.86 -16.31 -3.23
C ARG A 335 -19.46 -17.77 -3.47
N VAL A 336 -20.43 -18.62 -3.77
CA VAL A 336 -20.24 -20.03 -4.14
C VAL A 336 -20.48 -20.18 -5.64
N PHE A 337 -19.54 -20.82 -6.32
CA PHE A 337 -19.65 -21.24 -7.71
C PHE A 337 -19.83 -22.75 -7.73
N GLU A 338 -21.01 -23.21 -8.12
CA GLU A 338 -21.34 -24.64 -8.13
C GLU A 338 -20.52 -25.43 -9.16
N GLN A 339 -20.42 -26.74 -8.92
CA GLN A 339 -19.80 -27.67 -9.86
C GLN A 339 -20.54 -27.66 -11.21
N GLN A 340 -19.76 -27.66 -12.30
CA GLN A 340 -20.27 -27.86 -13.65
C GLN A 340 -19.90 -29.28 -14.11
N GLU A 341 -20.91 -30.03 -14.59
CA GLU A 341 -20.68 -31.36 -15.15
C GLU A 341 -19.95 -31.27 -16.50
N PRO A 342 -19.09 -32.25 -16.82
CA PRO A 342 -18.29 -32.22 -18.05
C PRO A 342 -19.14 -32.44 -19.30
N ILE A 343 -19.07 -31.50 -20.24
CA ILE A 343 -19.68 -31.61 -21.56
C ILE A 343 -18.64 -32.16 -22.54
N TYR A 344 -18.92 -33.32 -23.12
CA TYR A 344 -18.07 -34.00 -24.10
C TYR A 344 -18.50 -33.69 -25.54
N GLY A 345 -17.63 -33.97 -26.52
CA GLY A 345 -17.94 -33.85 -27.94
C GLY A 345 -16.93 -34.58 -28.82
N ASP A 346 -17.36 -34.95 -30.04
CA ASP A 346 -16.64 -35.88 -30.91
C ASP A 346 -15.75 -35.20 -31.97
N LEU A 347 -14.77 -35.96 -32.49
CA LEU A 347 -13.92 -35.51 -33.58
C LEU A 347 -14.52 -35.87 -34.95
N ASN A 348 -14.43 -34.94 -35.89
CA ASN A 348 -14.85 -35.12 -37.29
C ASN A 348 -13.83 -35.95 -38.11
N PHE A 349 -12.69 -36.30 -37.51
CA PHE A 349 -11.59 -37.04 -38.12
C PHE A 349 -11.10 -38.14 -37.18
N LEU A 350 -10.48 -39.18 -37.75
CA LEU A 350 -9.97 -40.32 -37.00
C LEU A 350 -8.53 -40.07 -36.53
N LEU A 351 -8.26 -40.43 -35.26
CA LEU A 351 -6.90 -40.54 -34.72
C LEU A 351 -6.36 -41.95 -34.98
N SER A 352 -5.03 -42.11 -34.99
CA SER A 352 -4.43 -43.44 -35.03
C SER A 352 -4.64 -44.19 -33.70
N GLN A 353 -4.55 -45.53 -33.76
CA GLN A 353 -4.67 -46.34 -32.55
C GLN A 353 -3.52 -46.06 -31.57
N ASP A 354 -2.31 -45.80 -32.08
CA ASP A 354 -1.13 -45.51 -31.24
C ASP A 354 -1.25 -44.15 -30.54
N LEU A 355 -1.82 -43.15 -31.21
CA LEU A 355 -2.12 -41.85 -30.61
C LEU A 355 -3.20 -41.97 -29.53
N VAL A 356 -4.25 -42.77 -29.75
CA VAL A 356 -5.26 -43.08 -28.72
C VAL A 356 -4.63 -43.83 -27.54
N ASN A 357 -3.78 -44.82 -27.80
CA ASN A 357 -3.05 -45.55 -26.76
C ASN A 357 -2.15 -44.61 -25.93
N ALA A 358 -1.44 -43.69 -26.58
CA ALA A 358 -0.57 -42.71 -25.90
C ALA A 358 -1.37 -41.72 -25.04
N LEU A 359 -2.52 -41.23 -25.51
CA LEU A 359 -3.42 -40.37 -24.73
C LEU A 359 -4.00 -41.08 -23.51
N TYR A 360 -4.33 -42.36 -23.64
CA TYR A 360 -4.80 -43.18 -22.53
C TYR A 360 -3.66 -43.46 -21.52
N ASN A 361 -2.51 -43.93 -21.98
CA ASN A 361 -1.38 -44.31 -21.11
C ASN A 361 -0.74 -43.11 -20.39
N ALA A 362 -0.54 -41.98 -21.07
CA ALA A 362 0.11 -40.81 -20.48
C ALA A 362 -0.83 -39.94 -19.65
N LYS A 363 -2.13 -39.88 -20.00
CA LYS A 363 -3.06 -38.86 -19.48
C LYS A 363 -4.43 -39.39 -19.04
N GLY A 364 -4.72 -40.68 -19.22
CA GLY A 364 -6.00 -41.31 -18.86
C GLY A 364 -7.19 -40.80 -19.69
N ILE A 365 -6.94 -40.25 -20.88
CA ILE A 365 -7.98 -39.58 -21.68
C ILE A 365 -8.73 -40.62 -22.53
N THR A 366 -10.03 -40.71 -22.33
CA THR A 366 -10.96 -41.59 -23.08
C THR A 366 -11.93 -40.82 -23.97
N GLN A 367 -12.21 -39.55 -23.67
CA GLN A 367 -13.14 -38.68 -24.40
C GLN A 367 -12.63 -37.22 -24.39
N PHE A 368 -13.03 -36.44 -25.39
CA PHE A 368 -12.71 -35.01 -25.50
C PHE A 368 -13.85 -34.16 -24.95
N PHE A 369 -13.52 -33.09 -24.23
CA PHE A 369 -14.50 -32.05 -23.88
C PHE A 369 -14.95 -31.29 -25.14
N ALA A 370 -16.17 -30.75 -25.15
CA ALA A 370 -16.74 -30.06 -26.31
C ALA A 370 -15.83 -28.93 -26.86
N HIS A 371 -15.23 -28.12 -25.98
CA HIS A 371 -14.29 -27.05 -26.37
C HIS A 371 -12.95 -27.58 -26.90
N GLN A 372 -12.61 -28.85 -26.65
CA GLN A 372 -11.44 -29.49 -27.27
C GLN A 372 -11.81 -30.00 -28.67
N SER A 373 -12.93 -30.73 -28.82
CA SER A 373 -13.34 -31.27 -30.12
C SER A 373 -13.66 -30.18 -31.13
N GLU A 374 -14.38 -29.13 -30.76
CA GLU A 374 -14.66 -27.97 -31.63
C GLU A 374 -13.36 -27.31 -32.15
N ALA A 375 -12.40 -27.09 -31.25
CA ALA A 375 -11.11 -26.49 -31.59
C ALA A 375 -10.22 -27.42 -32.42
N LEU A 376 -10.17 -28.71 -32.10
CA LEU A 376 -9.42 -29.72 -32.85
C LEU A 376 -9.98 -29.91 -34.26
N ASN A 377 -11.31 -29.98 -34.41
CA ASN A 377 -11.99 -30.05 -35.71
C ASN A 377 -11.70 -28.78 -36.53
N SER A 378 -11.74 -27.61 -35.91
CA SER A 378 -11.42 -26.34 -36.58
C SER A 378 -9.95 -26.23 -37.00
N LEU A 379 -9.02 -26.75 -36.20
CA LEU A 379 -7.59 -26.84 -36.56
C LEU A 379 -7.34 -27.86 -37.68
N HIS A 380 -8.08 -28.98 -37.71
CA HIS A 380 -8.04 -29.95 -38.80
C HIS A 380 -8.56 -29.37 -40.12
N ASP A 381 -9.59 -28.52 -40.07
CA ASP A 381 -10.06 -27.71 -41.21
C ASP A 381 -9.06 -26.62 -41.66
N GLY A 382 -7.89 -26.49 -41.00
CA GLY A 382 -6.87 -25.48 -41.30
C GLY A 382 -7.23 -24.05 -40.85
N LYS A 383 -8.24 -23.88 -39.98
CA LYS A 383 -8.66 -22.57 -39.46
C LYS A 383 -7.75 -22.15 -38.29
N HIS A 384 -7.52 -20.84 -38.16
CA HIS A 384 -6.92 -20.29 -36.94
C HIS A 384 -7.97 -20.25 -35.81
N VAL A 385 -7.59 -20.67 -34.61
CA VAL A 385 -8.51 -20.82 -33.46
C VAL A 385 -7.94 -20.11 -32.24
N VAL A 386 -8.78 -19.32 -31.56
CA VAL A 386 -8.51 -18.73 -30.24
C VAL A 386 -9.52 -19.32 -29.26
N VAL A 387 -9.03 -19.94 -28.17
CA VAL A 387 -9.90 -20.66 -27.22
C VAL A 387 -9.84 -19.97 -25.85
N SER A 388 -10.96 -19.49 -25.32
CA SER A 388 -11.03 -18.85 -23.99
C SER A 388 -12.01 -19.60 -23.07
N THR A 389 -11.52 -20.11 -21.94
CA THR A 389 -12.29 -20.81 -20.89
C THR A 389 -11.60 -20.58 -19.50
N SER A 390 -11.89 -21.25 -18.34
CA SER A 390 -11.35 -20.85 -16.99
C SER A 390 -10.01 -21.44 -16.45
N THR A 391 -9.85 -22.57 -15.70
CA THR A 391 -8.51 -23.16 -15.31
C THR A 391 -8.39 -24.71 -15.13
N SER A 392 -7.44 -25.36 -15.86
CA SER A 392 -7.13 -26.82 -16.02
C SER A 392 -8.11 -27.76 -16.81
N SER A 393 -8.17 -27.69 -18.16
CA SER A 393 -9.20 -28.39 -19.02
C SER A 393 -8.64 -29.32 -20.10
N GLY A 394 -7.36 -29.70 -20.02
CA GLY A 394 -6.68 -30.32 -21.17
C GLY A 394 -6.56 -29.35 -22.36
N LYS A 395 -6.57 -28.04 -22.10
CA LYS A 395 -6.20 -26.95 -23.04
C LYS A 395 -4.97 -27.31 -23.90
N SER A 396 -3.95 -27.89 -23.27
CA SER A 396 -2.71 -28.36 -23.91
C SER A 396 -2.94 -29.36 -25.05
N LEU A 397 -3.97 -30.20 -24.93
CA LEU A 397 -4.30 -31.21 -25.93
C LEU A 397 -4.72 -30.59 -27.27
N ILE A 398 -5.36 -29.42 -27.25
CA ILE A 398 -5.88 -28.72 -28.44
C ILE A 398 -4.74 -28.39 -29.41
N TYR A 399 -3.55 -28.07 -28.91
CA TYR A 399 -2.38 -27.77 -29.74
C TYR A 399 -1.33 -28.88 -29.76
N GLN A 400 -1.22 -29.70 -28.72
CA GLN A 400 -0.33 -30.87 -28.74
C GLN A 400 -0.80 -31.92 -29.76
N LEU A 401 -2.10 -32.20 -29.84
CA LEU A 401 -2.63 -33.28 -30.67
C LEU A 401 -2.44 -33.06 -32.19
N PRO A 402 -2.71 -31.86 -32.77
CA PRO A 402 -2.48 -31.63 -34.21
C PRO A 402 -1.00 -31.64 -34.59
N VAL A 403 -0.11 -31.24 -33.67
CA VAL A 403 1.35 -31.31 -33.85
C VAL A 403 1.84 -32.75 -33.86
N ILE A 404 1.37 -33.57 -32.92
CA ILE A 404 1.70 -35.00 -32.85
C ILE A 404 1.19 -35.72 -34.12
N HIS A 405 -0.07 -35.49 -34.50
CA HIS A 405 -0.68 -36.09 -35.69
C HIS A 405 0.03 -35.68 -36.99
N ALA A 406 0.53 -34.44 -37.08
CA ALA A 406 1.33 -34.01 -38.23
C ALA A 406 2.74 -34.65 -38.26
N LEU A 407 3.35 -34.93 -37.11
CA LEU A 407 4.63 -35.65 -37.02
C LEU A 407 4.50 -37.13 -37.38
N GLU A 408 3.37 -37.75 -37.00
CA GLU A 408 2.97 -39.10 -37.38
C GLU A 408 2.77 -39.24 -38.91
N GLN A 409 2.14 -38.25 -39.56
CA GLN A 409 2.00 -38.22 -41.02
C GLN A 409 3.31 -37.85 -41.75
N ASP A 410 4.12 -36.96 -41.16
CA ASP A 410 5.33 -36.41 -41.75
C ASP A 410 6.31 -35.99 -40.64
N TYR A 411 7.32 -36.82 -40.40
CA TYR A 411 8.37 -36.56 -39.40
C TYR A 411 9.23 -35.31 -39.70
N ASN A 412 9.13 -34.71 -40.91
CA ASN A 412 9.75 -33.43 -41.22
C ASN A 412 8.93 -32.20 -40.82
N SER A 413 7.68 -32.39 -40.39
CA SER A 413 6.88 -31.36 -39.71
C SER A 413 7.67 -30.73 -38.55
N ARG A 414 7.48 -29.42 -38.36
CA ARG A 414 8.01 -28.68 -37.20
C ARG A 414 6.93 -27.82 -36.57
N ALA A 415 7.05 -27.58 -35.26
CA ALA A 415 6.09 -26.83 -34.47
C ALA A 415 6.77 -25.95 -33.43
N MET A 416 6.41 -24.66 -33.41
CA MET A 416 6.97 -23.67 -32.50
C MET A 416 5.89 -23.22 -31.52
N TYR A 417 6.09 -23.50 -30.23
CA TYR A 417 5.24 -22.99 -29.18
C TYR A 417 5.86 -21.74 -28.56
N ILE A 418 5.14 -20.64 -28.58
CA ILE A 418 5.57 -19.35 -28.04
C ILE A 418 4.91 -19.19 -26.68
N PHE A 419 5.71 -19.18 -25.61
CA PHE A 419 5.21 -19.04 -24.25
C PHE A 419 5.71 -17.75 -23.60
N PRO A 420 4.88 -17.05 -22.80
CA PRO A 420 5.27 -15.80 -22.17
C PRO A 420 6.36 -15.98 -21.09
N THR A 421 6.50 -17.18 -20.53
CA THR A 421 7.42 -17.51 -19.42
C THR A 421 8.18 -18.82 -19.64
N LYS A 422 9.45 -18.88 -19.25
CA LYS A 422 10.33 -20.07 -19.38
C LYS A 422 9.82 -21.30 -18.60
N ALA A 423 9.21 -21.11 -17.43
CA ALA A 423 8.74 -22.22 -16.59
C ALA A 423 7.59 -23.01 -17.26
N LEU A 424 6.58 -22.30 -17.79
CA LEU A 424 5.51 -22.90 -18.60
C LEU A 424 6.06 -23.69 -19.81
N ALA A 425 7.08 -23.16 -20.47
CA ALA A 425 7.74 -23.86 -21.58
C ALA A 425 8.37 -25.21 -21.14
N GLN A 426 9.03 -25.27 -19.99
CA GLN A 426 9.59 -26.52 -19.45
C GLN A 426 8.50 -27.52 -18.99
N ASP A 427 7.44 -27.06 -18.34
CA ASP A 427 6.29 -27.90 -17.93
C ASP A 427 5.60 -28.55 -19.15
N GLN A 428 5.29 -27.74 -20.17
CA GLN A 428 4.61 -28.23 -21.37
C GLN A 428 5.52 -29.12 -22.22
N LYS A 429 6.84 -28.86 -22.25
CA LYS A 429 7.84 -29.76 -22.82
C LYS A 429 7.87 -31.12 -22.11
N ARG A 430 7.84 -31.15 -20.77
CA ARG A 430 7.81 -32.41 -20.00
C ARG A 430 6.57 -33.23 -20.32
N SER A 431 5.38 -32.63 -20.24
CA SER A 431 4.12 -33.32 -20.52
C SER A 431 3.99 -33.79 -21.98
N LEU A 432 4.66 -33.12 -22.92
CA LEU A 432 4.69 -33.55 -24.32
C LEU A 432 5.68 -34.71 -24.55
N LYS A 433 6.91 -34.65 -24.01
CA LYS A 433 7.85 -35.80 -24.03
C LYS A 433 7.22 -37.05 -23.40
N GLU A 434 6.53 -36.88 -22.27
CA GLU A 434 5.77 -37.95 -21.60
C GLU A 434 4.68 -38.56 -22.49
N THR A 435 3.97 -37.76 -23.29
CA THR A 435 2.94 -38.27 -24.21
C THR A 435 3.56 -39.01 -25.40
N MET A 436 4.62 -38.44 -25.99
CA MET A 436 5.27 -39.00 -27.18
C MET A 436 6.14 -40.23 -26.88
N GLY A 437 6.59 -40.41 -25.63
CA GLY A 437 7.26 -41.64 -25.18
C GLY A 437 6.39 -42.91 -25.19
N TYR A 438 5.09 -42.80 -25.45
CA TYR A 438 4.18 -43.93 -25.68
C TYR A 438 3.80 -44.12 -27.16
N MET A 439 4.44 -43.41 -28.10
CA MET A 439 4.14 -43.50 -29.53
C MET A 439 5.28 -44.16 -30.34
N PRO A 440 5.04 -45.34 -30.95
CA PRO A 440 6.00 -46.01 -31.81
C PRO A 440 6.56 -45.10 -32.92
N GLY A 441 7.89 -44.96 -32.97
CA GLY A 441 8.60 -44.17 -33.97
C GLY A 441 8.69 -42.67 -33.68
N LEU A 442 8.14 -42.18 -32.56
CA LEU A 442 8.25 -40.79 -32.12
C LEU A 442 8.91 -40.63 -30.73
N GLU A 443 9.32 -41.73 -30.08
CA GLU A 443 9.87 -41.73 -28.71
C GLU A 443 11.18 -40.92 -28.60
N GLU A 444 12.06 -41.04 -29.60
CA GLU A 444 13.34 -40.32 -29.68
C GLU A 444 13.22 -38.94 -30.35
N THR A 445 12.01 -38.40 -30.54
CA THR A 445 11.82 -37.08 -31.16
C THR A 445 12.51 -35.98 -30.34
N MET A 446 13.44 -35.25 -30.95
CA MET A 446 14.07 -34.10 -30.28
C MET A 446 13.04 -32.96 -30.10
N ILE A 447 12.66 -32.75 -28.85
CA ILE A 447 11.70 -31.75 -28.36
C ILE A 447 12.43 -30.89 -27.34
N GLU A 448 12.70 -29.62 -27.63
CA GLU A 448 13.56 -28.81 -26.74
C GLU A 448 13.14 -27.36 -26.53
N THR A 449 13.71 -26.77 -25.49
CA THR A 449 13.53 -25.36 -25.13
C THR A 449 14.64 -24.53 -25.71
N PHE A 450 14.28 -23.56 -26.55
CA PHE A 450 15.18 -22.56 -27.10
C PHE A 450 14.85 -21.20 -26.50
N ASP A 451 15.43 -20.91 -25.34
CA ASP A 451 15.29 -19.63 -24.65
C ASP A 451 16.64 -19.10 -24.12
N GLY A 452 16.61 -18.01 -23.34
CA GLY A 452 17.82 -17.40 -22.78
C GLY A 452 18.65 -18.35 -21.90
N ASP A 453 18.03 -19.32 -21.21
CA ASP A 453 18.69 -20.31 -20.36
C ASP A 453 19.38 -21.45 -21.17
N THR A 454 19.07 -21.60 -22.47
CA THR A 454 19.60 -22.71 -23.29
C THR A 454 21.12 -22.60 -23.44
N PRO A 455 21.92 -23.61 -23.04
CA PRO A 455 23.38 -23.58 -23.12
C PRO A 455 23.91 -23.32 -24.54
N MET A 456 24.96 -22.51 -24.66
CA MET A 456 25.38 -21.96 -25.96
C MET A 456 25.96 -23.02 -26.92
N ASN A 457 26.45 -24.14 -26.38
CA ASN A 457 26.86 -25.35 -27.08
C ASN A 457 25.68 -26.10 -27.72
N GLU A 458 24.56 -26.24 -27.00
CA GLU A 458 23.37 -27.01 -27.44
C GLU A 458 22.56 -26.29 -28.53
N ARG A 459 22.66 -24.95 -28.61
CA ARG A 459 21.84 -24.12 -29.51
C ARG A 459 21.94 -24.48 -31.00
N ASN A 460 23.07 -24.99 -31.47
CA ASN A 460 23.23 -25.41 -32.88
C ASN A 460 22.50 -26.73 -33.15
N GLU A 461 22.68 -27.71 -32.27
CA GLU A 461 22.06 -29.03 -32.37
C GLU A 461 20.52 -28.93 -32.30
N ILE A 462 20.00 -28.17 -31.31
CA ILE A 462 18.56 -27.92 -31.15
C ILE A 462 17.97 -27.27 -32.41
N ARG A 463 18.63 -26.26 -33.00
CA ARG A 463 18.15 -25.59 -34.23
C ARG A 463 17.97 -26.57 -35.39
N GLU A 464 18.93 -27.46 -35.57
CA GLU A 464 19.02 -28.33 -36.74
C GLU A 464 18.15 -29.58 -36.59
N GLN A 465 18.20 -30.24 -35.42
CA GLN A 465 17.56 -31.54 -35.20
C GLN A 465 16.17 -31.46 -34.56
N ALA A 466 15.86 -30.44 -33.74
CA ALA A 466 14.59 -30.41 -33.01
C ALA A 466 13.38 -30.28 -33.95
N ARG A 467 12.37 -31.10 -33.70
CA ARG A 467 11.07 -31.06 -34.40
C ARG A 467 10.12 -30.07 -33.73
N ILE A 468 10.15 -30.03 -32.40
CA ILE A 468 9.31 -29.15 -31.59
C ILE A 468 10.21 -28.24 -30.75
N ILE A 469 9.99 -26.93 -30.87
CA ILE A 469 10.71 -25.93 -30.07
C ILE A 469 9.73 -25.13 -29.22
N PHE A 470 10.06 -25.05 -27.94
CA PHE A 470 9.42 -24.16 -26.98
C PHE A 470 10.30 -22.90 -26.84
N THR A 471 9.75 -21.72 -27.10
CA THR A 471 10.48 -20.44 -27.05
C THR A 471 9.60 -19.33 -26.47
N ASN A 472 10.08 -18.08 -26.50
CA ASN A 472 9.34 -16.90 -26.05
C ASN A 472 9.48 -15.75 -27.07
N PRO A 473 8.64 -14.70 -27.01
CA PRO A 473 8.67 -13.59 -27.96
C PRO A 473 10.03 -12.87 -28.01
N ASP A 474 10.71 -12.76 -26.86
CA ASP A 474 12.00 -12.08 -26.74
C ASP A 474 13.09 -12.80 -27.55
N MET A 475 13.14 -14.12 -27.48
CA MET A 475 14.12 -14.95 -28.18
C MET A 475 13.78 -15.14 -29.67
N LEU A 476 12.49 -15.16 -30.01
CA LEU A 476 12.03 -15.06 -31.39
C LEU A 476 12.59 -13.78 -32.05
N HIS A 477 12.46 -12.64 -31.36
CA HIS A 477 12.91 -11.34 -31.84
C HIS A 477 14.44 -11.15 -31.83
N ILE A 478 15.13 -11.55 -30.76
CA ILE A 478 16.56 -11.26 -30.60
C ILE A 478 17.45 -12.29 -31.33
N THR A 479 17.00 -13.54 -31.47
CA THR A 479 17.86 -14.65 -31.94
C THR A 479 17.33 -15.40 -33.16
N ILE A 480 16.02 -15.65 -33.27
CA ILE A 480 15.48 -16.51 -34.34
C ILE A 480 15.29 -15.74 -35.63
N LEU A 481 14.53 -14.63 -35.62
CA LEU A 481 14.25 -13.84 -36.81
C LEU A 481 15.51 -13.15 -37.38
N PRO A 482 16.39 -12.48 -36.60
CA PRO A 482 17.62 -11.87 -37.12
C PRO A 482 18.68 -12.85 -37.60
N GLN A 483 18.43 -14.16 -37.49
CA GLN A 483 19.28 -15.22 -38.03
C GLN A 483 18.47 -16.17 -38.93
N GLU A 484 17.44 -15.63 -39.60
CA GLU A 484 16.55 -16.32 -40.53
C GLU A 484 17.28 -17.36 -41.40
N GLU A 485 18.39 -17.01 -42.05
CA GLU A 485 19.16 -17.91 -42.91
C GLU A 485 19.52 -19.25 -42.23
N ARG A 486 19.88 -19.20 -40.94
CA ARG A 486 20.23 -20.37 -40.12
C ARG A 486 18.99 -21.15 -39.68
N TRP A 487 17.87 -20.47 -39.51
CA TRP A 487 16.57 -21.04 -39.14
C TRP A 487 15.71 -21.44 -40.35
N ARG A 488 16.16 -21.18 -41.58
CA ARG A 488 15.42 -21.37 -42.84
C ARG A 488 15.02 -22.83 -43.09
N SER A 489 15.75 -23.80 -42.55
CA SER A 489 15.39 -25.23 -42.54
C SER A 489 14.27 -25.56 -41.53
N TYR A 490 14.22 -24.83 -40.42
CA TYR A 490 13.17 -24.94 -39.40
C TYR A 490 11.87 -24.29 -39.90
N LEU A 491 11.95 -23.00 -40.27
CA LEU A 491 10.81 -22.15 -40.60
C LEU A 491 10.04 -22.63 -41.84
N LYS A 492 10.72 -23.22 -42.83
CA LYS A 492 10.07 -23.83 -44.02
C LYS A 492 9.11 -24.97 -43.71
N ASN A 493 9.28 -25.65 -42.57
CA ASN A 493 8.50 -26.82 -42.18
C ASN A 493 7.56 -26.55 -40.99
N LEU A 494 7.44 -25.27 -40.58
CA LEU A 494 6.63 -24.84 -39.45
C LEU A 494 5.15 -24.91 -39.80
N LYS A 495 4.43 -25.91 -39.28
CA LYS A 495 2.98 -26.12 -39.55
C LYS A 495 2.06 -25.47 -38.50
N TYR A 496 2.56 -25.23 -37.28
CA TYR A 496 1.75 -24.70 -36.17
C TYR A 496 2.50 -23.68 -35.31
N VAL A 497 1.78 -22.63 -34.91
CA VAL A 497 2.17 -21.60 -33.93
C VAL A 497 1.00 -21.42 -32.95
N VAL A 498 1.30 -21.21 -31.67
CA VAL A 498 0.32 -21.34 -30.56
C VAL A 498 0.54 -20.26 -29.51
N ASP A 499 -0.56 -19.72 -28.97
CA ASP A 499 -0.64 -18.82 -27.81
C ASP A 499 -1.79 -19.25 -26.86
N TYR A 500 -1.83 -18.78 -25.61
CA TYR A 500 -2.47 -19.51 -24.50
C TYR A 500 -3.02 -18.65 -23.33
N ASP A 501 -4.30 -18.82 -22.97
CA ASP A 501 -4.74 -19.15 -21.58
C ASP A 501 -6.20 -19.67 -21.50
N GLY A 502 -6.58 -20.22 -20.33
CA GLY A 502 -7.96 -20.38 -19.88
C GLY A 502 -8.56 -21.79 -20.08
N SER A 503 -9.18 -22.41 -19.06
CA SER A 503 -9.56 -23.85 -19.03
C SER A 503 -10.97 -24.33 -18.50
N PRO A 504 -11.34 -24.75 -17.25
CA PRO A 504 -12.77 -24.77 -16.81
C PRO A 504 -12.88 -24.55 -15.27
N SER A 505 -13.68 -25.29 -14.50
CA SER A 505 -13.69 -25.17 -13.03
C SER A 505 -14.26 -26.41 -12.32
N GLY A 506 -13.68 -26.78 -11.18
CA GLY A 506 -14.44 -27.45 -10.11
C GLY A 506 -15.27 -26.43 -9.29
N ARG A 507 -15.94 -26.90 -8.23
CA ARG A 507 -16.64 -26.03 -7.27
C ARG A 507 -15.66 -25.06 -6.59
N LYS A 508 -16.02 -23.77 -6.52
CA LYS A 508 -15.18 -22.71 -5.94
C LYS A 508 -15.95 -21.88 -4.93
N GLU A 509 -15.33 -21.58 -3.80
CA GLU A 509 -15.86 -20.61 -2.83
C GLU A 509 -14.93 -19.40 -2.78
N PHE A 510 -15.49 -18.21 -2.94
CA PHE A 510 -14.78 -16.94 -2.91
C PHE A 510 -15.21 -16.15 -1.67
N LEU A 511 -14.24 -15.67 -0.90
CA LEU A 511 -14.42 -14.86 0.31
C LEU A 511 -13.75 -13.49 0.18
N CYS A 512 -14.50 -12.43 0.43
CA CYS A 512 -13.95 -11.10 0.71
C CYS A 512 -13.77 -10.94 2.23
N TRP A 513 -12.52 -10.95 2.69
CA TRP A 513 -12.14 -10.87 4.11
C TRP A 513 -11.61 -9.46 4.42
N ASN A 514 -12.42 -8.61 5.04
CA ASN A 514 -11.98 -7.28 5.46
C ASN A 514 -11.35 -7.36 6.86
N THR A 515 -10.28 -6.60 7.07
CA THR A 515 -9.60 -6.55 8.37
C THR A 515 -10.51 -5.98 9.47
N PRO A 516 -10.43 -6.46 10.73
CA PRO A 516 -11.16 -5.84 11.84
C PRO A 516 -10.68 -4.39 12.07
N TYR A 517 -11.49 -3.58 12.77
CA TYR A 517 -11.02 -2.27 13.26
C TYR A 517 -9.99 -2.44 14.38
N LYS A 518 -9.11 -1.44 14.60
CA LYS A 518 -8.13 -1.50 15.71
C LYS A 518 -8.83 -1.46 17.07
N ASP A 519 -9.85 -0.63 17.16
CA ASP A 519 -10.84 -0.61 18.23
C ASP A 519 -12.19 -1.05 17.63
N PRO A 520 -12.79 -2.17 18.07
CA PRO A 520 -14.10 -2.61 17.59
C PRO A 520 -15.23 -1.60 17.82
N GLY A 521 -15.10 -0.69 18.80
CA GLY A 521 -16.07 0.36 19.12
C GLY A 521 -15.87 1.66 18.34
N ASP A 522 -14.68 1.91 17.79
CA ASP A 522 -14.38 3.14 17.03
C ASP A 522 -13.90 2.85 15.59
N PRO A 523 -14.78 3.00 14.57
CA PRO A 523 -14.39 2.95 13.16
C PRO A 523 -13.35 4.00 12.74
N ALA A 524 -13.20 5.12 13.47
CA ALA A 524 -12.20 6.15 13.17
C ALA A 524 -10.78 5.77 13.60
N SER A 525 -10.62 4.80 14.51
CA SER A 525 -9.33 4.14 14.83
C SER A 525 -8.66 3.51 13.60
N GLY A 526 -9.47 3.23 12.56
CA GLY A 526 -9.07 2.64 11.30
C GLY A 526 -8.92 1.12 11.36
N ARG A 527 -8.68 0.50 10.21
CA ARG A 527 -8.46 -0.94 10.09
C ARG A 527 -7.20 -1.41 10.84
N GLY A 528 -7.22 -2.67 11.26
CA GLY A 528 -6.09 -3.42 11.80
C GLY A 528 -5.01 -3.70 10.75
N SER A 529 -3.98 -4.47 11.12
CA SER A 529 -2.84 -4.72 10.22
C SER A 529 -3.04 -5.98 9.39
N THR A 530 -3.42 -5.77 8.12
CA THR A 530 -3.62 -6.77 7.06
C THR A 530 -2.51 -7.81 6.98
N LYS A 531 -1.25 -7.41 7.22
CA LYS A 531 -0.09 -8.30 7.30
C LYS A 531 -0.23 -9.43 8.34
N PHE A 532 -0.70 -9.10 9.55
CA PHE A 532 -0.86 -10.08 10.63
C PHE A 532 -2.12 -10.92 10.42
N GLU A 533 -3.21 -10.33 9.92
CA GLU A 533 -4.45 -11.05 9.58
C GLU A 533 -4.19 -12.11 8.49
N CYS A 534 -3.50 -11.73 7.40
CA CYS A 534 -3.04 -12.66 6.37
C CYS A 534 -2.19 -13.80 6.94
N ALA A 535 -1.25 -13.51 7.85
CA ALA A 535 -0.38 -14.53 8.44
C ALA A 535 -1.17 -15.52 9.31
N ARG A 536 -2.09 -15.02 10.15
CA ARG A 536 -2.96 -15.84 11.00
C ARG A 536 -3.87 -16.75 10.18
N LEU A 537 -4.56 -16.19 9.18
CA LEU A 537 -5.45 -16.93 8.29
C LEU A 537 -4.70 -18.01 7.50
N PHE A 538 -3.49 -17.69 7.02
CA PHE A 538 -2.62 -18.63 6.33
C PHE A 538 -2.21 -19.81 7.24
N CYS A 539 -1.77 -19.53 8.47
CA CYS A 539 -1.45 -20.57 9.45
C CYS A 539 -2.67 -21.42 9.83
N ALA A 540 -3.83 -20.79 10.08
CA ALA A 540 -5.07 -21.48 10.46
C ALA A 540 -5.58 -22.44 9.36
N LEU A 541 -5.38 -22.10 8.09
CA LEU A 541 -5.67 -22.96 6.94
C LEU A 541 -4.61 -24.05 6.75
N MET A 542 -3.33 -23.71 6.79
CA MET A 542 -2.23 -24.66 6.57
C MET A 542 -2.21 -25.79 7.62
N LEU A 543 -2.46 -25.46 8.90
CA LEU A 543 -2.52 -26.44 9.99
C LEU A 543 -3.72 -27.41 9.87
N ARG A 544 -4.73 -27.08 9.05
CA ARG A 544 -5.86 -27.96 8.66
C ARG A 544 -5.56 -28.82 7.43
N GLY A 545 -4.33 -28.83 6.93
CA GLY A 545 -3.93 -29.58 5.73
C GLY A 545 -4.33 -28.92 4.41
N VAL A 546 -4.70 -27.63 4.41
CA VAL A 546 -5.02 -26.88 3.19
C VAL A 546 -3.73 -26.42 2.51
N ARG A 547 -3.46 -26.87 1.28
CA ARG A 547 -2.34 -26.35 0.50
C ARG A 547 -2.69 -24.99 -0.09
N ILE A 548 -1.93 -23.97 0.31
CA ILE A 548 -2.27 -22.56 0.15
C ILE A 548 -1.17 -21.80 -0.61
N ILE A 549 -1.58 -21.00 -1.60
CA ILE A 549 -0.75 -19.96 -2.20
C ILE A 549 -1.24 -18.58 -1.74
N ALA A 550 -0.34 -17.67 -1.38
CA ALA A 550 -0.63 -16.30 -0.96
C ALA A 550 0.01 -15.29 -1.93
N PHE A 551 -0.78 -14.57 -2.71
CA PHE A 551 -0.30 -13.55 -3.63
C PHE A 551 -0.14 -12.18 -2.94
N CYS A 552 1.02 -11.56 -3.17
CA CYS A 552 1.39 -10.22 -2.71
C CYS A 552 1.69 -9.30 -3.90
N ARG A 553 1.23 -8.03 -3.84
CA ARG A 553 1.42 -7.04 -4.92
C ARG A 553 2.91 -6.74 -5.21
N VAL A 554 3.77 -6.77 -4.19
CA VAL A 554 5.21 -6.41 -4.31
C VAL A 554 6.16 -7.38 -3.59
N ARG A 555 7.42 -7.47 -4.06
CA ARG A 555 8.48 -8.33 -3.47
C ARG A 555 8.67 -8.13 -1.95
N ALA A 556 8.57 -6.87 -1.48
CA ALA A 556 8.69 -6.55 -0.06
C ALA A 556 7.52 -7.11 0.79
N GLN A 557 6.28 -7.09 0.29
CA GLN A 557 5.14 -7.72 0.96
C GLN A 557 5.29 -9.25 1.00
N CYS A 558 5.82 -9.87 -0.06
CA CYS A 558 6.10 -11.30 -0.11
C CYS A 558 7.07 -11.70 1.02
N GLU A 559 8.24 -11.07 1.10
CA GLU A 559 9.24 -11.35 2.16
C GLU A 559 8.71 -11.05 3.57
N LEU A 560 7.97 -9.95 3.73
CA LEU A 560 7.38 -9.54 5.01
C LEU A 560 6.28 -10.51 5.49
N LEU A 561 5.47 -11.04 4.57
CA LEU A 561 4.45 -12.05 4.90
C LEU A 561 5.10 -13.41 5.22
N VAL A 562 6.11 -13.87 4.47
CA VAL A 562 6.89 -15.08 4.83
C VAL A 562 7.49 -14.94 6.23
N SER A 563 8.13 -13.79 6.52
CA SER A 563 8.72 -13.54 7.83
C SER A 563 7.68 -13.50 8.95
N THR A 564 6.47 -13.02 8.68
CA THR A 564 5.37 -12.96 9.67
C THR A 564 4.70 -14.33 9.88
N ILE A 565 4.49 -15.12 8.82
CA ILE A 565 3.97 -16.49 8.93
C ILE A 565 4.90 -17.36 9.78
N LYS A 566 6.22 -17.29 9.54
CA LYS A 566 7.20 -18.05 10.32
C LYS A 566 7.18 -17.65 11.81
N GLN A 567 7.01 -16.36 12.12
CA GLN A 567 6.83 -15.89 13.50
C GLN A 567 5.49 -16.33 14.13
N GLU A 568 4.39 -16.40 13.36
CA GLU A 568 3.11 -16.92 13.89
C GLU A 568 3.22 -18.44 14.16
N LEU A 569 3.89 -19.23 13.30
CA LEU A 569 4.16 -20.66 13.53
C LEU A 569 5.08 -20.91 14.74
N GLU A 570 6.10 -20.07 14.94
CA GLU A 570 6.91 -20.07 16.17
C GLU A 570 6.04 -19.77 17.40
N SER A 571 5.12 -18.80 17.32
CA SER A 571 4.24 -18.44 18.44
C SER A 571 3.16 -19.48 18.77
N LEU A 572 2.72 -20.25 17.76
CA LEU A 572 1.78 -21.37 17.91
C LEU A 572 2.46 -22.68 18.35
N GLY A 573 3.77 -22.66 18.62
CA GLY A 573 4.51 -23.86 19.03
C GLY A 573 4.55 -24.94 17.94
N ARG A 574 4.69 -24.53 16.67
CA ARG A 574 4.84 -25.42 15.49
C ARG A 574 6.07 -25.05 14.63
N PRO A 575 7.29 -24.95 15.22
CA PRO A 575 8.48 -24.52 14.49
C PRO A 575 8.90 -25.47 13.36
N GLU A 576 8.54 -26.76 13.43
CA GLU A 576 8.77 -27.75 12.36
C GLU A 576 8.01 -27.42 11.07
N CYS A 577 6.82 -26.81 11.17
CA CYS A 577 6.02 -26.37 10.03
C CYS A 577 6.68 -25.21 9.24
N THR A 578 7.64 -24.51 9.82
CA THR A 578 8.39 -23.37 9.20
C THR A 578 9.05 -23.75 7.88
N ASN A 579 9.46 -25.02 7.72
CA ASN A 579 10.12 -25.52 6.51
C ASN A 579 9.14 -25.85 5.38
N LEU A 580 7.85 -26.00 5.68
CA LEU A 580 6.78 -26.26 4.71
C LEU A 580 6.28 -24.97 4.02
N VAL A 581 6.86 -23.81 4.37
CA VAL A 581 6.51 -22.48 3.87
C VAL A 581 7.69 -21.77 3.21
N MET A 582 7.57 -21.50 1.91
CA MET A 582 8.57 -20.74 1.15
C MET A 582 7.98 -19.51 0.45
N GLY A 583 8.81 -18.50 0.22
CA GLY A 583 8.53 -17.42 -0.72
C GLY A 583 8.82 -17.84 -2.17
N TYR A 584 8.24 -17.15 -3.14
CA TYR A 584 8.59 -17.22 -4.57
C TYR A 584 8.51 -15.84 -5.25
N ARG A 585 9.63 -15.38 -5.83
CA ARG A 585 9.70 -14.13 -6.60
C ARG A 585 10.79 -14.16 -7.66
N GLY A 586 10.60 -13.36 -8.72
CA GLY A 586 11.40 -13.45 -9.96
C GLY A 586 12.91 -13.18 -9.83
N GLY A 587 13.37 -12.48 -8.79
CA GLY A 587 14.80 -12.22 -8.55
C GLY A 587 15.56 -13.40 -7.92
N TYR A 588 14.87 -14.41 -7.39
CA TYR A 588 15.53 -15.63 -6.93
C TYR A 588 16.25 -16.33 -8.10
N THR A 589 17.35 -17.01 -7.79
CA THR A 589 18.15 -17.73 -8.78
C THR A 589 17.29 -18.72 -9.58
N ALA A 590 17.68 -19.00 -10.83
CA ALA A 590 16.99 -20.01 -11.65
C ALA A 590 17.04 -21.40 -11.00
N GLN A 591 18.07 -21.70 -10.19
CA GLN A 591 18.20 -22.95 -9.45
C GLN A 591 17.21 -23.04 -8.28
N ASP A 592 17.10 -21.99 -7.47
CA ASP A 592 16.16 -21.97 -6.33
C ASP A 592 14.70 -22.00 -6.78
N ARG A 593 14.36 -21.27 -7.86
CA ARG A 593 13.01 -21.31 -8.45
C ARG A 593 12.64 -22.73 -8.89
N ARG A 594 13.50 -23.41 -9.66
CA ARG A 594 13.32 -24.82 -10.06
C ARG A 594 13.23 -25.77 -8.85
N ARG A 595 13.95 -25.49 -7.76
CA ARG A 595 13.90 -26.27 -6.51
C ARG A 595 12.54 -26.13 -5.83
N ILE A 596 12.09 -24.90 -5.59
CA ILE A 596 10.78 -24.59 -4.98
C ILE A 596 9.65 -25.16 -5.86
N GLU A 597 9.73 -25.00 -7.19
CA GLU A 597 8.77 -25.56 -8.15
C GLU A 597 8.68 -27.10 -8.04
N THR A 598 9.80 -27.77 -7.80
CA THR A 598 9.86 -29.24 -7.66
C THR A 598 9.33 -29.70 -6.29
N GLU A 599 9.76 -29.08 -5.19
CA GLU A 599 9.27 -29.35 -3.82
C GLU A 599 7.73 -29.16 -3.73
N MET A 600 7.23 -28.11 -4.37
CA MET A 600 5.82 -27.78 -4.54
C MET A 600 5.05 -28.84 -5.35
N PHE A 601 5.54 -29.22 -6.54
CA PHE A 601 4.89 -30.23 -7.38
C PHE A 601 4.85 -31.61 -6.71
N GLN A 602 5.90 -31.95 -5.94
CA GLN A 602 5.97 -33.19 -5.14
C GLN A 602 5.11 -33.13 -3.87
N GLY A 603 4.44 -32.01 -3.57
CA GLY A 603 3.57 -31.85 -2.40
C GLY A 603 4.32 -31.75 -1.07
N GLN A 604 5.62 -31.45 -1.09
CA GLN A 604 6.45 -31.30 0.13
C GLN A 604 6.23 -29.92 0.80
N LEU A 605 5.77 -28.93 0.04
CA LEU A 605 5.39 -27.62 0.55
C LEU A 605 3.86 -27.54 0.72
N LEU A 606 3.42 -27.04 1.87
CA LEU A 606 2.01 -26.77 2.15
C LEU A 606 1.65 -25.30 1.91
N GLY A 607 2.61 -24.39 2.07
CA GLY A 607 2.39 -22.96 1.94
C GLY A 607 3.40 -22.30 1.01
N ILE A 608 2.93 -21.48 0.07
CA ILE A 608 3.80 -20.60 -0.74
C ILE A 608 3.29 -19.17 -0.69
N VAL A 609 4.19 -18.22 -0.45
CA VAL A 609 3.91 -16.79 -0.62
C VAL A 609 4.58 -16.33 -1.90
N ALA A 610 3.82 -15.73 -2.82
CA ALA A 610 4.30 -15.38 -4.15
C ALA A 610 4.01 -13.93 -4.52
N THR A 611 4.81 -13.41 -5.45
CA THR A 611 4.39 -12.26 -6.29
C THR A 611 3.65 -12.76 -7.53
N THR A 612 3.28 -11.86 -8.44
CA THR A 612 2.68 -12.18 -9.76
C THR A 612 3.52 -13.16 -10.61
N ALA A 613 4.75 -13.48 -10.20
CA ALA A 613 5.60 -14.49 -10.83
C ALA A 613 4.99 -15.93 -10.85
N LEU A 614 4.03 -16.26 -9.97
CA LEU A 614 3.25 -17.52 -10.03
C LEU A 614 1.80 -17.32 -10.57
N GLU A 615 1.44 -16.11 -11.01
CA GLU A 615 0.09 -15.81 -11.51
C GLU A 615 -0.17 -16.42 -12.90
N LEU A 616 0.89 -16.65 -13.67
CA LEU A 616 0.85 -17.15 -15.04
C LEU A 616 1.61 -18.48 -15.20
N GLY A 617 1.10 -19.34 -16.07
CA GLY A 617 1.85 -20.42 -16.71
C GLY A 617 2.13 -21.73 -15.95
N ILE A 618 2.53 -21.73 -14.68
CA ILE A 618 3.03 -22.97 -14.05
C ILE A 618 1.89 -23.95 -13.67
N ASP A 619 2.10 -25.27 -13.84
CA ASP A 619 1.23 -26.29 -13.24
C ASP A 619 1.64 -26.58 -11.80
N ILE A 620 1.11 -25.74 -10.91
CA ILE A 620 1.38 -25.77 -9.46
C ILE A 620 0.76 -27.02 -8.78
N GLY A 621 0.14 -27.92 -9.54
CA GLY A 621 -0.58 -29.07 -9.00
C GLY A 621 -1.90 -28.67 -8.34
N SER A 622 -2.51 -29.57 -7.58
CA SER A 622 -3.79 -29.30 -6.92
C SER A 622 -3.60 -28.38 -5.70
N LEU A 623 -3.67 -27.05 -5.91
CA LEU A 623 -3.86 -26.11 -4.80
C LEU A 623 -5.30 -26.20 -4.28
N ASP A 624 -5.43 -26.11 -2.97
CA ASP A 624 -6.72 -26.17 -2.26
C ASP A 624 -7.21 -24.76 -1.90
N CYS A 625 -6.31 -23.80 -1.65
CA CYS A 625 -6.64 -22.39 -1.38
C CYS A 625 -5.73 -21.38 -2.11
N VAL A 626 -6.32 -20.26 -2.56
CA VAL A 626 -5.62 -19.03 -2.98
C VAL A 626 -5.99 -17.90 -2.03
N MET A 627 -5.02 -17.27 -1.39
CA MET A 627 -5.19 -16.01 -0.67
C MET A 627 -4.53 -14.87 -1.47
N THR A 628 -5.14 -13.70 -1.51
CA THR A 628 -4.58 -12.50 -2.17
C THR A 628 -4.58 -11.35 -1.19
N TRP A 629 -3.39 -10.82 -0.84
CA TRP A 629 -3.23 -9.65 0.03
C TRP A 629 -3.48 -8.37 -0.79
N GLY A 630 -4.71 -7.88 -0.71
CA GLY A 630 -5.19 -6.68 -1.37
C GLY A 630 -5.48 -6.87 -2.86
N PHE A 631 -6.49 -6.17 -3.38
CA PHE A 631 -6.94 -6.22 -4.76
C PHE A 631 -5.77 -6.08 -5.76
N PRO A 632 -5.54 -7.02 -6.68
CA PRO A 632 -4.31 -7.12 -7.47
C PRO A 632 -4.34 -6.26 -8.74
N TYR A 633 -4.56 -4.95 -8.60
CA TYR A 633 -4.62 -3.91 -9.64
C TYR A 633 -5.73 -4.04 -10.69
N THR A 634 -6.14 -5.24 -11.11
CA THR A 634 -7.29 -5.44 -12.00
C THR A 634 -8.11 -6.68 -11.63
N ILE A 635 -9.37 -6.68 -12.07
CA ILE A 635 -10.27 -7.83 -11.92
C ILE A 635 -9.77 -9.04 -12.73
N ALA A 636 -9.08 -8.82 -13.85
CA ALA A 636 -8.50 -9.91 -14.65
C ALA A 636 -7.36 -10.62 -13.89
N ASN A 637 -6.47 -9.87 -13.24
CA ASN A 637 -5.42 -10.41 -12.38
C ASN A 637 -6.03 -11.21 -11.20
N LEU A 638 -7.09 -10.68 -10.55
CA LEU A 638 -7.79 -11.38 -9.47
C LEU A 638 -8.42 -12.70 -9.94
N ARG A 639 -9.01 -12.73 -11.14
CA ARG A 639 -9.58 -13.93 -11.76
C ARG A 639 -8.49 -14.95 -12.12
N GLN A 640 -7.33 -14.51 -12.63
CA GLN A 640 -6.17 -15.39 -12.91
C GLN A 640 -5.55 -15.97 -11.63
N GLN A 641 -5.40 -15.16 -10.57
CA GLN A 641 -4.90 -15.62 -9.27
C GLN A 641 -5.85 -16.63 -8.63
N SER A 642 -7.13 -16.30 -8.49
CA SER A 642 -8.15 -17.21 -7.90
C SER A 642 -8.29 -18.52 -8.69
N GLY A 643 -8.08 -18.50 -10.01
CA GLY A 643 -8.03 -19.69 -10.86
C GLY A 643 -6.89 -20.68 -10.56
N ARG A 644 -5.92 -20.34 -9.70
CA ARG A 644 -4.76 -21.21 -9.40
C ARG A 644 -5.16 -22.48 -8.61
N ALA A 645 -6.20 -22.41 -7.77
CA ALA A 645 -6.78 -23.55 -7.05
C ALA A 645 -8.00 -24.17 -7.77
N GLY A 646 -8.40 -25.37 -7.34
CA GLY A 646 -9.59 -26.06 -7.85
C GLY A 646 -9.35 -26.91 -9.10
N ARG A 647 -8.12 -27.35 -9.32
CA ARG A 647 -7.75 -28.22 -10.44
C ARG A 647 -8.25 -29.65 -10.22
N ARG A 648 -8.82 -30.27 -11.27
CA ARG A 648 -9.31 -31.67 -11.30
C ARG A 648 -10.44 -31.97 -10.29
N ASN A 649 -11.59 -31.30 -10.44
CA ASN A 649 -12.85 -31.53 -9.70
C ASN A 649 -12.72 -31.55 -8.15
N LYS A 650 -11.77 -30.82 -7.58
CA LYS A 650 -11.67 -30.62 -6.13
C LYS A 650 -12.23 -29.26 -5.71
N ASP A 651 -12.97 -29.25 -4.60
CA ASP A 651 -13.35 -28.04 -3.88
C ASP A 651 -12.14 -27.12 -3.67
N SER A 652 -12.34 -25.82 -3.90
CA SER A 652 -11.30 -24.81 -3.72
C SER A 652 -11.80 -23.52 -3.11
N LEU A 653 -10.90 -22.89 -2.37
CA LEU A 653 -11.14 -21.63 -1.66
C LEU A 653 -10.32 -20.51 -2.30
N SER A 654 -10.91 -19.33 -2.46
CA SER A 654 -10.21 -18.10 -2.82
C SER A 654 -10.57 -16.99 -1.84
N ILE A 655 -9.58 -16.30 -1.28
CA ILE A 655 -9.77 -15.27 -0.26
C ILE A 655 -9.07 -13.99 -0.68
N LEU A 656 -9.84 -12.94 -0.93
CA LEU A 656 -9.33 -11.58 -1.09
C LEU A 656 -9.30 -10.89 0.28
N VAL A 657 -8.11 -10.63 0.81
CA VAL A 657 -7.94 -9.94 2.10
C VAL A 657 -7.83 -8.43 1.87
N GLY A 658 -8.83 -7.69 2.34
CA GLY A 658 -8.97 -6.25 2.17
C GLY A 658 -8.00 -5.46 3.05
N ASP A 659 -7.13 -4.69 2.40
CA ASP A 659 -6.21 -3.77 3.05
C ASP A 659 -6.87 -2.39 3.34
N GLY A 660 -6.18 -1.50 4.05
CA GLY A 660 -6.71 -0.19 4.47
C GLY A 660 -6.87 0.85 3.36
N PHE A 661 -6.58 0.53 2.09
CA PHE A 661 -6.62 1.48 0.97
C PHE A 661 -8.04 1.69 0.41
N ALA A 662 -8.26 2.82 -0.26
CA ALA A 662 -9.57 3.19 -0.81
C ALA A 662 -10.14 2.16 -1.83
N THR A 663 -9.30 1.62 -2.72
CA THR A 663 -9.69 0.53 -3.66
C THR A 663 -10.13 -0.73 -2.92
N ASP A 664 -9.33 -1.17 -1.94
CA ASP A 664 -9.61 -2.37 -1.16
C ASP A 664 -10.92 -2.21 -0.39
N GLN A 665 -11.12 -1.07 0.29
CA GLN A 665 -12.37 -0.81 1.02
C GLN A 665 -13.58 -0.59 0.09
N HIS A 666 -13.40 -0.10 -1.15
CA HIS A 666 -14.49 -0.02 -2.14
C HIS A 666 -15.02 -1.40 -2.51
N TYR A 667 -14.14 -2.35 -2.85
CA TYR A 667 -14.55 -3.72 -3.18
C TYR A 667 -15.03 -4.51 -1.96
N MET A 668 -14.54 -4.20 -0.75
CA MET A 668 -15.09 -4.75 0.49
C MET A 668 -16.47 -4.17 0.88
N GLN A 669 -16.90 -3.08 0.25
CA GLN A 669 -18.25 -2.51 0.38
C GLN A 669 -19.17 -2.93 -0.78
N ASN A 670 -18.60 -3.23 -1.96
CA ASN A 670 -19.33 -3.57 -3.18
C ASN A 670 -18.77 -4.88 -3.79
N PRO A 671 -18.82 -6.04 -3.08
CA PRO A 671 -18.16 -7.27 -3.50
C PRO A 671 -18.69 -7.80 -4.85
N ASP A 672 -19.96 -7.53 -5.17
CA ASP A 672 -20.60 -7.96 -6.41
C ASP A 672 -19.95 -7.37 -7.68
N GLU A 673 -19.25 -6.24 -7.57
CA GLU A 673 -18.50 -5.67 -8.70
C GLU A 673 -17.36 -6.60 -9.18
N LEU A 674 -16.76 -7.39 -8.27
CA LEU A 674 -15.68 -8.32 -8.60
C LEU A 674 -16.14 -9.44 -9.54
N PHE A 675 -17.44 -9.75 -9.53
CA PHE A 675 -18.05 -10.82 -10.31
C PHE A 675 -18.84 -10.29 -11.51
N THR A 676 -19.52 -9.15 -11.36
CA THR A 676 -20.39 -8.58 -12.41
C THR A 676 -19.64 -7.73 -13.44
N LYS A 677 -18.54 -7.05 -13.08
CA LYS A 677 -17.79 -6.24 -14.05
C LYS A 677 -17.12 -7.14 -15.10
N PRO A 678 -17.16 -6.76 -16.40
CA PRO A 678 -16.42 -7.46 -17.44
C PRO A 678 -14.91 -7.37 -17.20
N ASN A 679 -14.13 -8.25 -17.84
CA ASN A 679 -12.69 -8.05 -17.93
C ASN A 679 -12.40 -6.76 -18.72
N CYS A 680 -11.28 -6.10 -18.43
CA CYS A 680 -10.82 -4.98 -19.26
C CYS A 680 -10.55 -5.45 -20.70
N GLU A 681 -10.88 -4.63 -21.69
CA GLU A 681 -10.61 -4.95 -23.10
C GLU A 681 -9.09 -5.01 -23.35
N LEU A 682 -8.63 -6.06 -24.04
CA LEU A 682 -7.24 -6.18 -24.48
C LEU A 682 -7.00 -5.30 -25.69
N GLN A 683 -6.66 -4.04 -25.45
CA GLN A 683 -6.23 -3.11 -26.49
C GLN A 683 -4.74 -3.28 -26.79
N VAL A 684 -4.35 -3.20 -28.07
CA VAL A 684 -2.96 -3.28 -28.54
C VAL A 684 -2.73 -2.21 -29.61
N ASP A 685 -1.77 -1.29 -29.37
CA ASP A 685 -1.47 -0.18 -30.28
C ASP A 685 -0.40 -0.56 -31.31
N LEU A 686 -0.85 -1.17 -32.41
CA LEU A 686 -0.01 -1.50 -33.56
C LEU A 686 0.43 -0.25 -34.37
N GLU A 687 -0.11 0.94 -34.08
CA GLU A 687 0.24 2.18 -34.78
C GLU A 687 1.34 2.99 -34.06
N ASN A 688 1.76 2.59 -32.85
CA ASN A 688 2.80 3.27 -32.08
C ASN A 688 4.09 3.44 -32.91
N MET A 689 4.41 4.68 -33.26
CA MET A 689 5.51 5.01 -34.17
C MET A 689 6.88 4.57 -33.66
N LEU A 690 7.14 4.58 -32.35
CA LEU A 690 8.44 4.20 -31.78
C LEU A 690 8.66 2.69 -31.94
N VAL A 691 7.67 1.89 -31.52
CA VAL A 691 7.67 0.43 -31.62
C VAL A 691 7.69 -0.01 -33.09
N ARG A 692 6.86 0.62 -33.94
CA ARG A 692 6.72 0.30 -35.36
C ARG A 692 7.95 0.70 -36.18
N GLU A 693 8.57 1.85 -35.93
CA GLU A 693 9.86 2.21 -36.55
C GLU A 693 10.94 1.19 -36.17
N GLY A 694 11.04 0.83 -34.88
CA GLY A 694 11.97 -0.19 -34.41
C GLY A 694 11.81 -1.52 -35.14
N HIS A 695 10.60 -2.08 -35.17
CA HIS A 695 10.36 -3.34 -35.88
C HIS A 695 10.52 -3.24 -37.40
N ILE A 696 10.31 -2.09 -38.03
CA ILE A 696 10.64 -1.88 -39.46
C ILE A 696 12.17 -1.89 -39.67
N GLN A 697 12.97 -1.33 -38.77
CA GLN A 697 14.44 -1.43 -38.85
C GLN A 697 14.92 -2.88 -38.66
N CYS A 698 14.32 -3.65 -37.75
CA CYS A 698 14.60 -5.08 -37.58
C CYS A 698 14.21 -5.88 -38.84
N ALA A 699 12.99 -5.70 -39.35
CA ALA A 699 12.56 -6.36 -40.57
C ALA A 699 13.44 -6.01 -41.76
N ALA A 700 13.90 -4.76 -41.89
CA ALA A 700 14.83 -4.30 -42.93
C ALA A 700 16.30 -4.73 -42.73
N TYR A 701 16.60 -5.44 -41.63
CA TYR A 701 17.86 -6.17 -41.43
C TYR A 701 17.67 -7.66 -41.76
N GLU A 702 16.51 -8.22 -41.41
CA GLU A 702 16.12 -9.61 -41.72
C GLU A 702 15.95 -9.82 -43.23
N MET A 703 15.19 -8.95 -43.92
CA MET A 703 15.00 -8.95 -45.37
C MET A 703 14.78 -7.52 -45.92
N PRO A 704 15.41 -7.13 -47.06
CA PRO A 704 15.26 -5.77 -47.60
C PRO A 704 13.81 -5.42 -47.95
N ILE A 705 13.28 -4.35 -47.33
CA ILE A 705 11.86 -3.98 -47.38
C ILE A 705 11.46 -3.45 -48.76
N ARG A 706 10.25 -3.85 -49.17
CA ARG A 706 9.54 -3.48 -50.41
C ARG A 706 8.31 -2.63 -50.06
N PRO A 707 8.37 -1.29 -50.11
CA PRO A 707 7.31 -0.44 -49.55
C PRO A 707 5.90 -0.60 -50.14
N ARG A 708 5.73 -1.27 -51.29
CA ARG A 708 4.43 -1.60 -51.88
C ARG A 708 3.92 -2.99 -51.50
N GLU A 709 4.82 -3.95 -51.30
CA GLU A 709 4.45 -5.34 -50.98
C GLU A 709 4.27 -5.52 -49.47
N ASP A 710 5.05 -4.83 -48.64
CA ASP A 710 5.08 -5.01 -47.19
C ASP A 710 4.15 -4.04 -46.42
N ALA A 711 3.54 -3.07 -47.11
CA ALA A 711 2.58 -2.12 -46.52
C ALA A 711 1.31 -2.81 -45.95
N LYS A 712 1.03 -4.06 -46.37
CA LYS A 712 0.00 -4.93 -45.76
C LYS A 712 0.34 -5.39 -44.33
N TYR A 713 1.62 -5.36 -43.95
CA TYR A 713 2.12 -5.79 -42.64
C TYR A 713 2.47 -4.59 -41.74
N PHE A 714 3.16 -3.59 -42.29
CA PHE A 714 3.66 -2.45 -41.51
C PHE A 714 2.83 -1.16 -41.63
N GLY A 715 1.74 -1.16 -42.42
CA GLY A 715 0.86 -0.01 -42.59
C GLY A 715 1.06 0.76 -43.90
N LYS A 716 0.05 1.56 -44.27
CA LYS A 716 -0.04 2.27 -45.57
C LYS A 716 0.99 3.40 -45.74
N ASP A 717 1.52 3.90 -44.63
CA ASP A 717 2.51 4.95 -44.51
C ASP A 717 3.97 4.42 -44.51
N LEU A 718 4.17 3.10 -44.57
CA LEU A 718 5.50 2.48 -44.74
C LEU A 718 6.39 3.16 -45.80
N PRO A 719 5.90 3.56 -47.00
CA PRO A 719 6.74 4.27 -47.98
C PRO A 719 7.33 5.59 -47.48
N LYS A 720 6.65 6.29 -46.57
CA LYS A 720 7.17 7.51 -45.92
C LYS A 720 8.27 7.15 -44.92
N ILE A 721 8.01 6.19 -44.04
CA ILE A 721 8.98 5.71 -43.04
C ILE A 721 10.26 5.21 -43.71
N CYS A 722 10.14 4.44 -44.80
CA CYS A 722 11.27 3.97 -45.59
C CYS A 722 12.13 5.12 -46.15
N VAL A 723 11.52 6.19 -46.67
CA VAL A 723 12.26 7.35 -47.21
C VAL A 723 12.88 8.20 -46.10
N GLU A 724 12.22 8.33 -44.94
CA GLU A 724 12.68 9.20 -43.86
C GLU A 724 13.69 8.54 -42.91
N ARG A 725 13.69 7.20 -42.77
CA ARG A 725 14.40 6.47 -41.69
C ARG A 725 15.27 5.30 -42.13
N LEU A 726 15.14 4.79 -43.37
CA LEU A 726 15.89 3.61 -43.84
C LEU A 726 16.84 3.97 -45.00
N ILE A 727 17.84 3.12 -45.23
CA ILE A 727 18.83 3.31 -46.30
C ILE A 727 18.34 2.62 -47.57
N ARG A 728 18.20 3.36 -48.67
CA ARG A 728 17.74 2.85 -49.96
C ARG A 728 18.93 2.37 -50.81
N ASP A 729 18.82 1.19 -51.42
CA ASP A 729 19.82 0.66 -52.34
C ASP A 729 19.60 1.04 -53.82
N LYS A 730 20.53 0.60 -54.68
CA LYS A 730 20.53 0.84 -56.13
C LYS A 730 19.40 0.11 -56.89
N MET A 731 18.81 -0.93 -56.30
CA MET A 731 17.71 -1.71 -56.89
C MET A 731 16.33 -1.22 -56.43
N GLY A 732 16.28 -0.41 -55.37
CA GLY A 732 15.08 0.21 -54.83
C GLY A 732 14.54 -0.43 -53.55
N PHE A 733 15.27 -1.38 -52.95
CA PHE A 733 14.93 -1.93 -51.64
C PHE A 733 15.44 -1.04 -50.51
N TYR A 734 14.85 -1.20 -49.33
CA TYR A 734 15.19 -0.43 -48.13
C TYR A 734 15.78 -1.32 -47.04
N HIS A 735 16.89 -0.87 -46.48
CA HIS A 735 17.72 -1.61 -45.53
C HIS A 735 17.76 -0.89 -44.17
N CYS A 736 17.98 -1.65 -43.11
CA CYS A 736 18.22 -1.13 -41.76
C CYS A 736 19.31 -0.05 -41.77
N HIS A 737 19.02 1.08 -41.11
CA HIS A 737 19.94 2.19 -40.97
C HIS A 737 21.14 1.83 -40.08
N ASP A 738 22.35 2.28 -40.44
CA ASP A 738 23.61 1.85 -39.82
C ASP A 738 23.67 2.08 -38.30
N ARG A 739 23.02 3.13 -37.79
CA ARG A 739 22.84 3.40 -36.34
C ARG A 739 22.35 2.19 -35.54
N PHE A 740 21.53 1.31 -36.12
CA PHE A 740 20.97 0.14 -35.43
C PHE A 740 21.75 -1.16 -35.70
N ARG A 741 22.78 -1.12 -36.55
CA ARG A 741 23.70 -2.25 -36.76
C ARG A 741 24.67 -2.38 -35.56
N PRO A 742 25.28 -3.55 -35.31
CA PRO A 742 25.15 -4.80 -36.06
C PRO A 742 23.89 -5.63 -35.73
N ILE A 743 23.13 -5.31 -34.68
CA ILE A 743 21.95 -6.09 -34.24
C ILE A 743 20.80 -5.15 -33.85
N PRO A 744 19.84 -4.83 -34.74
CA PRO A 744 18.78 -3.86 -34.45
C PRO A 744 17.83 -4.33 -33.36
N ALA A 745 17.60 -5.64 -33.24
CA ALA A 745 16.74 -6.23 -32.20
C ALA A 745 17.24 -6.04 -30.75
N LYS A 746 18.45 -5.50 -30.53
CA LYS A 746 18.89 -5.03 -29.21
C LYS A 746 18.40 -3.62 -28.86
N TYR A 747 18.09 -2.80 -29.85
CA TYR A 747 17.58 -1.44 -29.65
C TYR A 747 16.04 -1.38 -29.59
N VAL A 748 15.36 -2.51 -29.77
CA VAL A 748 13.90 -2.62 -29.87
C VAL A 748 13.39 -3.57 -28.79
N ALA A 749 13.10 -3.01 -27.62
CA ALA A 749 12.70 -3.78 -26.44
C ALA A 749 11.20 -4.16 -26.52
N ILE A 750 10.90 -5.44 -26.77
CA ILE A 750 9.51 -5.99 -26.68
C ILE A 750 9.00 -5.94 -25.23
N ARG A 751 9.92 -6.01 -24.25
CA ARG A 751 9.65 -5.91 -22.82
C ARG A 751 10.59 -4.90 -22.19
N ASP A 752 10.08 -4.12 -21.24
CA ASP A 752 10.84 -3.14 -20.45
C ASP A 752 11.71 -3.86 -19.39
N THR A 753 12.69 -4.64 -19.86
CA THR A 753 13.71 -5.33 -19.05
C THR A 753 15.01 -4.53 -19.05
N GLU A 754 15.50 -4.17 -17.87
CA GLU A 754 16.82 -3.56 -17.70
C GLU A 754 17.90 -4.64 -17.88
N ASP A 755 18.91 -4.40 -18.73
CA ASP A 755 20.04 -5.33 -18.90
C ASP A 755 20.93 -5.42 -17.64
N ASP A 756 21.12 -4.29 -16.95
CA ASP A 756 22.00 -4.18 -15.78
C ASP A 756 21.38 -4.82 -14.52
N HIS A 757 22.07 -5.83 -13.98
CA HIS A 757 21.67 -6.59 -12.80
C HIS A 757 22.75 -6.57 -11.71
N PHE A 758 22.31 -6.56 -10.45
CA PHE A 758 23.15 -6.59 -9.27
C PHE A 758 23.11 -7.97 -8.60
N ALA A 759 24.27 -8.63 -8.48
CA ALA A 759 24.42 -9.90 -7.79
C ALA A 759 24.54 -9.72 -6.27
N ILE A 760 23.65 -10.36 -5.51
CA ILE A 760 23.66 -10.33 -4.04
C ILE A 760 24.38 -11.57 -3.52
N VAL A 761 25.55 -11.39 -2.89
CA VAL A 761 26.45 -12.47 -2.49
C VAL A 761 26.46 -12.67 -0.98
N ASP A 762 26.07 -13.85 -0.53
CA ASP A 762 26.14 -14.28 0.88
C ASP A 762 27.58 -14.59 1.30
N ILE A 763 28.16 -13.72 2.13
CA ILE A 763 29.50 -13.90 2.72
C ILE A 763 29.46 -14.59 4.10
N THR A 764 28.28 -14.99 4.59
CA THR A 764 28.13 -15.66 5.89
C THR A 764 29.02 -16.90 5.97
N ASN A 765 29.85 -16.99 7.01
CA ASN A 765 30.82 -18.08 7.23
C ASN A 765 31.76 -18.33 6.02
N GLY A 766 31.99 -17.32 5.17
CA GLY A 766 32.84 -17.42 3.98
C GLY A 766 32.21 -18.17 2.79
N ARG A 767 30.89 -18.39 2.77
CA ARG A 767 30.21 -19.25 1.78
C ARG A 767 30.28 -18.72 0.34
N ASN A 768 30.25 -17.40 0.14
CA ASN A 768 30.38 -16.70 -1.14
C ASN A 768 29.41 -17.21 -2.24
N VAL A 769 28.13 -17.37 -1.91
CA VAL A 769 27.07 -17.85 -2.84
C VAL A 769 26.15 -16.70 -3.26
N VAL A 770 25.78 -16.62 -4.53
CA VAL A 770 24.75 -15.67 -5.02
C VAL A 770 23.37 -16.11 -4.54
N LEU A 771 22.63 -15.21 -3.89
CA LEU A 771 21.26 -15.46 -3.39
C LEU A 771 20.17 -14.99 -4.36
N GLU A 772 20.40 -13.86 -5.02
CA GLU A 772 19.41 -13.14 -5.82
C GLU A 772 20.12 -12.15 -6.77
N GLU A 773 19.50 -11.95 -7.93
CA GLU A 773 19.86 -10.92 -8.90
C GLU A 773 18.79 -9.81 -8.86
N LEU A 774 19.22 -8.55 -8.77
CA LEU A 774 18.32 -7.40 -8.61
C LEU A 774 18.54 -6.37 -9.73
N GLU A 775 17.46 -5.98 -10.39
CA GLU A 775 17.46 -4.89 -11.39
C GLU A 775 18.17 -3.63 -10.87
N ALA A 776 19.04 -3.03 -11.69
CA ALA A 776 19.80 -1.82 -11.32
C ALA A 776 18.90 -0.68 -10.82
N SER A 777 17.68 -0.54 -11.36
CA SER A 777 16.67 0.40 -10.85
C SER A 777 16.34 0.29 -9.38
N ARG A 778 16.46 -0.90 -8.80
CA ARG A 778 16.07 -1.21 -7.42
C ARG A 778 17.28 -1.31 -6.50
N ALA A 779 18.47 -1.55 -7.05
CA ALA A 779 19.71 -1.70 -6.29
C ALA A 779 19.91 -0.53 -5.31
N THR A 780 19.97 0.72 -5.77
CA THR A 780 20.20 1.91 -4.92
C THR A 780 19.16 2.12 -3.80
N PHE A 781 17.96 1.54 -3.92
CA PHE A 781 16.87 1.65 -2.93
C PHE A 781 16.79 0.45 -1.97
N THR A 782 17.48 -0.64 -2.26
CA THR A 782 17.37 -1.93 -1.55
C THR A 782 18.71 -2.39 -0.98
N LEU A 783 19.80 -2.05 -1.67
CA LEU A 783 21.18 -2.42 -1.42
C LEU A 783 21.96 -1.11 -1.21
N TYR A 784 22.04 -0.70 0.05
CA TYR A 784 22.89 0.40 0.52
C TYR A 784 23.56 -0.06 1.81
N ASP A 785 24.73 0.49 2.15
CA ASP A 785 25.50 -0.02 3.29
C ASP A 785 24.72 0.12 4.61
N GLY A 786 24.64 -0.98 5.35
CA GLY A 786 23.82 -1.08 6.56
C GLY A 786 22.32 -1.34 6.34
N ALA A 787 21.86 -1.54 5.10
CA ALA A 787 20.51 -2.02 4.82
C ALA A 787 20.26 -3.41 5.41
N ILE A 788 19.00 -3.68 5.81
CA ILE A 788 18.52 -5.03 6.06
C ILE A 788 17.75 -5.51 4.83
N PHE A 789 18.43 -6.36 4.05
CA PHE A 789 17.85 -7.13 2.96
C PHE A 789 17.06 -8.33 3.53
N LEU A 790 15.93 -8.69 2.90
CA LEU A 790 15.14 -9.86 3.29
C LEU A 790 15.17 -10.92 2.20
N HIS A 791 15.50 -12.16 2.55
CA HIS A 791 15.48 -13.30 1.64
C HIS A 791 14.90 -14.55 2.32
N GLN A 792 13.81 -15.11 1.76
CA GLN A 792 13.04 -16.22 2.33
C GLN A 792 12.54 -15.96 3.78
N GLY A 793 12.28 -14.69 4.09
CA GLY A 793 11.89 -14.19 5.42
C GLY A 793 13.05 -13.94 6.39
N ASN A 794 14.30 -14.24 6.01
CA ASN A 794 15.50 -14.05 6.83
C ASN A 794 16.13 -12.66 6.60
N PRO A 795 16.58 -11.96 7.66
CA PRO A 795 17.32 -10.72 7.52
C PRO A 795 18.82 -10.95 7.23
N TYR A 796 19.31 -10.21 6.24
CA TYR A 796 20.70 -10.12 5.82
C TYR A 796 21.15 -8.66 5.88
N LEU A 797 22.29 -8.39 6.49
CA LEU A 797 22.89 -7.06 6.57
C LEU A 797 23.77 -6.82 5.35
N VAL A 798 23.51 -5.76 4.60
CA VAL A 798 24.40 -5.29 3.52
C VAL A 798 25.66 -4.71 4.16
N ARG A 799 26.81 -5.30 3.84
CA ARG A 799 28.12 -4.97 4.42
C ARG A 799 28.97 -4.06 3.52
N ASP A 800 28.80 -4.19 2.21
CA ASP A 800 29.67 -3.64 1.19
C ASP A 800 28.93 -3.68 -0.16
N PHE A 801 28.34 -2.54 -0.54
CA PHE A 801 27.67 -2.31 -1.82
C PHE A 801 28.66 -1.72 -2.85
N GLN A 802 28.80 -2.37 -4.01
CA GLN A 802 29.77 -1.99 -5.05
C GLN A 802 29.07 -1.68 -6.39
N PRO A 803 28.59 -0.44 -6.58
CA PRO A 803 27.95 0.02 -7.83
C PRO A 803 28.73 -0.37 -9.09
N ASP A 804 30.03 -0.04 -9.13
CA ASP A 804 30.89 -0.18 -10.31
C ASP A 804 31.16 -1.63 -10.75
N LYS A 805 30.70 -2.61 -9.96
CA LYS A 805 30.85 -4.05 -10.23
C LYS A 805 29.52 -4.81 -10.27
N GLY A 806 28.38 -4.11 -10.14
CA GLY A 806 27.07 -4.76 -10.10
C GLY A 806 26.94 -5.79 -8.97
N MET A 807 27.46 -5.52 -7.76
CA MET A 807 27.39 -6.49 -6.65
C MET A 807 27.14 -5.89 -5.27
N ALA A 808 26.53 -6.67 -4.38
CA ALA A 808 26.38 -6.36 -2.96
C ALA A 808 26.77 -7.57 -2.11
N LYS A 809 27.63 -7.39 -1.10
CA LYS A 809 27.96 -8.44 -0.13
C LYS A 809 27.05 -8.35 1.08
N VAL A 810 26.45 -9.48 1.45
CA VAL A 810 25.48 -9.55 2.54
C VAL A 810 25.82 -10.66 3.54
N GLU A 811 25.51 -10.43 4.81
CA GLU A 811 25.77 -11.38 5.90
C GLU A 811 24.47 -11.66 6.65
N ARG A 812 24.15 -12.93 6.91
CA ARG A 812 22.94 -13.34 7.62
C ARG A 812 23.04 -12.94 9.08
N VAL A 813 22.09 -12.14 9.56
CA VAL A 813 22.06 -11.61 10.93
C VAL A 813 20.81 -12.09 11.68
N LYS A 814 20.82 -11.95 13.01
CA LYS A 814 19.61 -11.99 13.83
C LYS A 814 19.41 -10.61 14.45
N VAL A 815 18.42 -9.87 13.95
CA VAL A 815 18.09 -8.51 14.38
C VAL A 815 16.59 -8.35 14.55
N GLU A 816 16.18 -7.51 15.49
CA GLU A 816 14.75 -7.19 15.73
C GLU A 816 14.27 -5.97 14.92
N TRP A 817 15.16 -5.35 14.16
CA TRP A 817 14.91 -4.14 13.37
C TRP A 817 15.12 -4.38 11.87
N THR A 818 14.45 -3.57 11.06
CA THR A 818 14.60 -3.52 9.60
C THR A 818 14.94 -2.10 9.15
N THR A 819 15.21 -1.89 7.87
CA THR A 819 15.51 -0.56 7.32
C THR A 819 14.42 -0.04 6.40
N VAL A 820 14.08 1.25 6.55
CA VAL A 820 13.20 1.98 5.64
C VAL A 820 13.99 3.14 5.04
N GLN A 821 14.08 3.18 3.71
CA GLN A 821 14.81 4.21 2.96
C GLN A 821 14.33 5.63 3.29
N ARG A 822 15.21 6.62 3.15
CA ARG A 822 14.89 8.05 3.20
C ARG A 822 15.27 8.66 1.86
N ASP A 823 14.27 8.84 1.02
CA ASP A 823 14.45 9.25 -0.36
C ASP A 823 13.61 10.47 -0.76
N TYR A 824 13.95 11.00 -1.93
CA TYR A 824 13.08 11.87 -2.70
C TYR A 824 13.21 11.55 -4.19
N THR A 825 12.17 11.89 -4.93
CA THR A 825 12.14 11.82 -6.39
C THR A 825 11.66 13.17 -6.87
N ASP A 826 12.57 13.91 -7.49
CA ASP A 826 12.29 15.16 -8.16
C ASP A 826 12.01 14.87 -9.63
N ILE A 827 10.98 15.51 -10.18
CA ILE A 827 10.49 15.30 -11.55
C ILE A 827 10.29 16.67 -12.15
N ASP A 828 11.20 17.07 -13.04
CA ASP A 828 11.29 18.43 -13.55
C ASP A 828 11.46 18.39 -15.09
N PRO A 829 10.53 18.95 -15.87
CA PRO A 829 10.69 19.08 -17.32
C PRO A 829 11.87 20.00 -17.69
N THR A 830 12.76 19.53 -18.55
CA THR A 830 14.03 20.20 -18.88
C THR A 830 14.06 20.83 -20.28
N GLU A 831 13.27 20.32 -21.22
CA GLU A 831 13.34 20.71 -22.63
C GLU A 831 11.98 20.57 -23.31
N THR A 832 11.47 21.65 -23.88
CA THR A 832 10.22 21.66 -24.67
C THR A 832 10.50 21.30 -26.13
N GLU A 833 9.78 20.32 -26.66
CA GLU A 833 9.85 19.91 -28.08
C GLU A 833 8.57 20.26 -28.85
N ALA A 834 7.40 20.17 -28.20
CA ALA A 834 6.11 20.53 -28.77
C ALA A 834 5.24 21.33 -27.79
N ILE A 835 4.36 22.17 -28.32
CA ILE A 835 3.43 23.03 -27.58
C ILE A 835 2.07 22.96 -28.26
N ARG A 836 0.99 22.85 -27.47
CA ARG A 836 -0.40 22.79 -27.95
C ARG A 836 -1.25 23.76 -27.13
N THR A 837 -1.95 24.67 -27.79
CA THR A 837 -2.96 25.54 -27.15
C THR A 837 -4.18 24.71 -26.76
N ILE A 838 -4.68 24.88 -25.54
CA ILE A 838 -5.92 24.24 -25.10
C ILE A 838 -7.10 25.03 -25.69
N SER A 839 -8.07 24.31 -26.28
CA SER A 839 -9.29 24.87 -26.85
C SER A 839 -10.00 25.80 -25.87
N ASP A 840 -10.56 26.90 -26.40
CA ASP A 840 -11.32 27.92 -25.66
C ASP A 840 -10.54 28.66 -24.54
N SER A 841 -9.23 28.42 -24.42
CA SER A 841 -8.38 28.84 -23.31
C SER A 841 -7.11 29.60 -23.75
N ARG A 842 -6.41 30.21 -22.78
CA ARG A 842 -5.05 30.75 -22.94
C ARG A 842 -3.98 29.84 -22.37
N SER A 843 -4.37 28.73 -21.76
CA SER A 843 -3.45 27.71 -21.27
C SER A 843 -2.88 26.86 -22.40
N HIS A 844 -1.66 26.36 -22.19
CA HIS A 844 -0.95 25.52 -23.12
C HIS A 844 -0.61 24.19 -22.44
N ALA A 845 -0.70 23.11 -23.20
CA ALA A 845 0.00 21.87 -22.90
C ALA A 845 1.37 21.91 -23.58
N TYR A 846 2.35 21.28 -22.95
CA TYR A 846 3.72 21.15 -23.44
C TYR A 846 4.12 19.68 -23.47
N TYR A 847 5.01 19.31 -24.38
CA TYR A 847 5.59 17.97 -24.47
C TYR A 847 7.10 18.05 -24.75
N GLY A 848 7.87 17.12 -24.19
CA GLY A 848 9.31 17.04 -24.40
C GLY A 848 10.04 16.19 -23.36
N THR A 849 11.28 16.56 -23.04
CA THR A 849 12.17 15.79 -22.15
C THR A 849 11.94 16.15 -20.68
N ILE A 850 11.74 15.12 -19.85
CA ILE A 850 11.56 15.22 -18.41
C ILE A 850 12.71 14.52 -17.69
N LYS A 851 13.35 15.23 -16.75
CA LYS A 851 14.38 14.67 -15.88
C LYS A 851 13.73 14.14 -14.60
N ILE A 852 14.02 12.88 -14.29
CA ILE A 852 13.60 12.19 -13.07
C ILE A 852 14.87 11.99 -12.24
N GLN A 853 15.02 12.72 -11.15
CA GLN A 853 16.18 12.62 -10.26
C GLN A 853 15.75 12.00 -8.93
N GLN A 854 16.23 10.80 -8.65
CA GLN A 854 15.96 10.08 -7.41
C GLN A 854 17.22 10.08 -6.53
N ASN A 855 17.06 10.35 -5.23
CA ASN A 855 18.18 10.38 -4.29
C ASN A 855 17.79 9.69 -2.98
N VAL A 856 18.67 8.81 -2.48
CA VAL A 856 18.55 8.09 -1.21
C VAL A 856 19.60 8.64 -0.26
N PHE A 857 19.20 9.57 0.61
CA PHE A 857 20.11 10.35 1.46
C PHE A 857 20.25 9.79 2.89
N GLY A 858 19.73 8.58 3.12
CA GLY A 858 19.73 7.91 4.41
C GLY A 858 18.72 6.79 4.51
N PHE A 859 18.59 6.24 5.71
CA PHE A 859 17.54 5.30 6.09
C PHE A 859 17.19 5.43 7.58
N TRP A 860 15.98 5.00 7.95
CA TRP A 860 15.60 4.77 9.33
C TRP A 860 15.84 3.29 9.67
N LYS A 861 16.37 3.01 10.87
CA LYS A 861 16.24 1.68 11.48
C LYS A 861 14.92 1.66 12.23
N VAL A 862 14.05 0.68 11.93
CA VAL A 862 12.73 0.57 12.55
C VAL A 862 12.53 -0.78 13.24
N ASP A 863 11.99 -0.73 14.45
CA ASP A 863 11.50 -1.87 15.23
C ASP A 863 10.29 -2.55 14.55
N LYS A 864 9.95 -3.79 14.93
CA LYS A 864 8.77 -4.55 14.45
C LYS A 864 7.44 -3.78 14.56
N LYS A 865 7.34 -2.79 15.47
CA LYS A 865 6.19 -1.88 15.63
C LYS A 865 6.29 -0.60 14.76
N ASN A 866 7.12 -0.58 13.72
CA ASN A 866 7.45 0.58 12.87
C ASN A 866 7.97 1.81 13.64
N ARG A 867 8.48 1.62 14.87
CA ARG A 867 9.06 2.69 15.67
C ARG A 867 10.48 2.96 15.20
N VAL A 868 10.80 4.21 14.88
CA VAL A 868 12.17 4.64 14.55
C VAL A 868 13.08 4.45 15.76
N LEU A 869 14.15 3.68 15.58
CA LEU A 869 15.22 3.48 16.56
C LEU A 869 16.41 4.41 16.30
N ASP A 870 16.75 4.61 15.03
CA ASP A 870 17.95 5.32 14.57
C ASP A 870 17.75 5.92 13.17
N ALA A 871 18.55 6.92 12.82
CA ALA A 871 18.43 7.74 11.61
C ALA A 871 19.79 7.89 10.93
N VAL A 872 20.14 6.91 10.09
CA VAL A 872 21.40 6.90 9.35
C VAL A 872 21.31 7.82 8.14
N GLN A 873 22.41 8.51 7.81
CA GLN A 873 22.61 9.19 6.53
C GLN A 873 23.57 8.34 5.69
N VAL A 874 23.29 8.25 4.38
CA VAL A 874 24.19 7.63 3.39
C VAL A 874 24.39 8.62 2.25
N ASP A 875 25.58 8.61 1.66
CA ASP A 875 25.98 9.50 0.57
C ASP A 875 25.92 8.73 -0.76
N ASN A 876 24.71 8.37 -1.18
CA ASN A 876 24.49 7.66 -2.44
C ASN A 876 24.41 8.69 -3.60
N PRO A 877 25.05 8.41 -4.76
CA PRO A 877 24.91 9.28 -5.92
C PRO A 877 23.44 9.31 -6.41
N PRO A 878 22.94 10.47 -6.87
CA PRO A 878 21.56 10.59 -7.32
C PRO A 878 21.35 9.84 -8.65
N VAL A 879 20.39 8.92 -8.68
CA VAL A 879 19.98 8.20 -9.89
C VAL A 879 19.17 9.16 -10.77
N ILE A 880 19.80 9.67 -11.83
CA ILE A 880 19.17 10.52 -12.83
C ILE A 880 18.72 9.65 -14.01
N ARG A 881 17.46 9.79 -14.40
CA ARG A 881 16.92 9.27 -15.67
C ARG A 881 16.28 10.41 -16.46
N PHE A 882 16.21 10.21 -17.76
CA PHE A 882 15.40 11.02 -18.65
C PHE A 882 14.27 10.15 -19.22
N SER A 883 13.11 10.75 -19.42
CA SER A 883 11.98 10.16 -20.15
C SER A 883 11.27 11.25 -20.95
N LYS A 884 10.31 10.85 -21.79
CA LYS A 884 9.38 11.78 -22.44
C LYS A 884 8.08 11.91 -21.66
N GLY A 885 7.42 13.05 -21.85
CA GLY A 885 6.19 13.34 -21.14
C GLY A 885 5.57 14.68 -21.54
N MET A 886 4.39 14.93 -20.98
CA MET A 886 3.63 16.15 -21.16
C MET A 886 3.40 16.88 -19.83
N TRP A 887 3.24 18.19 -19.88
CA TRP A 887 2.94 19.00 -18.70
C TRP A 887 2.05 20.20 -19.00
N LEU A 888 1.36 20.68 -17.96
CA LEU A 888 0.46 21.83 -18.03
C LEU A 888 0.75 22.78 -16.86
N ASP A 889 0.98 24.06 -17.17
CA ASP A 889 1.21 25.08 -16.15
C ASP A 889 -0.10 25.54 -15.51
N VAL A 890 -0.14 25.56 -14.16
CA VAL A 890 -1.31 26.00 -13.39
C VAL A 890 -1.46 27.52 -13.54
N PRO A 891 -2.57 28.03 -14.09
CA PRO A 891 -2.71 29.46 -14.33
C PRO A 891 -2.76 30.27 -13.02
N LYS A 892 -2.22 31.50 -13.04
CA LYS A 892 -2.17 32.39 -11.85
C LYS A 892 -3.53 32.55 -11.17
N LYS A 893 -4.61 32.61 -11.96
CA LYS A 893 -6.01 32.68 -11.49
C LYS A 893 -6.36 31.51 -10.57
N ALA A 894 -5.99 30.28 -10.90
CA ALA A 894 -6.26 29.11 -10.07
C ALA A 894 -5.50 29.20 -8.73
N MET A 895 -4.21 29.55 -8.78
CA MET A 895 -3.38 29.73 -7.58
C MET A 895 -4.01 30.76 -6.61
N SER A 896 -4.46 31.90 -7.13
CA SER A 896 -5.13 32.93 -6.31
C SER A 896 -6.45 32.45 -5.69
N ILE A 897 -7.30 31.73 -6.44
CA ILE A 897 -8.57 31.19 -5.93
C ILE A 897 -8.32 30.17 -4.81
N LEU A 898 -7.35 29.26 -5.00
CA LEU A 898 -6.97 28.25 -4.01
C LEU A 898 -6.46 28.91 -2.72
N GLN A 899 -5.63 29.95 -2.82
CA GLN A 899 -5.12 30.70 -1.67
C GLN A 899 -6.22 31.50 -0.95
N GLU A 900 -7.15 32.12 -1.68
CA GLU A 900 -8.30 32.84 -1.09
C GLU A 900 -9.22 31.89 -0.31
N ARG A 901 -9.56 30.73 -0.90
CA ARG A 901 -10.36 29.69 -0.25
C ARG A 901 -9.58 28.78 0.70
N ARG A 902 -8.27 28.97 0.85
CA ARG A 902 -7.35 28.20 1.72
C ARG A 902 -7.29 26.70 1.43
N LEU A 903 -7.46 26.32 0.16
CA LEU A 903 -7.33 24.94 -0.32
C LEU A 903 -5.86 24.63 -0.60
N HIS A 904 -5.41 23.40 -0.32
CA HIS A 904 -3.98 23.08 -0.37
C HIS A 904 -3.52 22.86 -1.82
N ILE A 905 -2.62 23.72 -2.34
CA ILE A 905 -2.28 23.73 -3.77
C ILE A 905 -1.64 22.41 -4.23
N ALA A 906 -0.63 21.90 -3.51
CA ALA A 906 0.01 20.63 -3.88
C ALA A 906 -0.98 19.43 -3.92
N ALA A 907 -1.95 19.39 -3.00
CA ALA A 907 -3.03 18.40 -2.97
C ALA A 907 -4.05 18.58 -4.10
N SER A 908 -4.27 19.82 -4.54
CA SER A 908 -5.12 20.19 -5.68
C SER A 908 -4.50 19.72 -7.00
N ILE A 909 -3.19 19.96 -7.18
CA ILE A 909 -2.43 19.53 -8.35
C ILE A 909 -2.42 18.00 -8.44
N HIS A 910 -2.03 17.32 -7.35
CA HIS A 910 -1.97 15.85 -7.28
C HIS A 910 -3.33 15.18 -7.56
N ALA A 911 -4.43 15.78 -7.09
CA ALA A 911 -5.79 15.30 -7.37
C ALA A 911 -6.21 15.52 -8.83
N ALA A 912 -5.80 16.62 -9.48
CA ALA A 912 -6.02 16.84 -10.90
C ALA A 912 -5.15 15.92 -11.78
N GLU A 913 -3.89 15.67 -11.37
CA GLU A 913 -2.98 14.72 -12.02
C GLU A 913 -3.59 13.31 -12.04
N HIS A 914 -4.06 12.81 -10.89
CA HIS A 914 -4.74 11.51 -10.82
C HIS A 914 -6.06 11.46 -11.61
N ALA A 915 -6.87 12.53 -11.60
CA ALA A 915 -8.12 12.57 -12.36
C ALA A 915 -7.89 12.37 -13.86
N ILE A 916 -6.89 13.06 -14.43
CA ILE A 916 -6.47 12.91 -15.84
C ILE A 916 -5.89 11.51 -16.08
N MET A 917 -4.99 11.03 -15.22
CA MET A 917 -4.40 9.68 -15.34
C MET A 917 -5.46 8.58 -15.33
N SER A 918 -6.53 8.73 -14.55
CA SER A 918 -7.63 7.76 -14.45
C SER A 918 -8.48 7.61 -15.72
N LEU A 919 -8.25 8.46 -16.72
CA LEU A 919 -8.93 8.47 -18.03
C LEU A 919 -8.01 8.13 -19.20
N LEU A 920 -6.68 8.13 -19.04
CA LEU A 920 -5.74 7.82 -20.12
C LEU A 920 -6.04 6.51 -20.86
N PRO A 921 -6.41 5.38 -20.20
CA PRO A 921 -6.75 4.13 -20.88
C PRO A 921 -7.99 4.19 -21.79
N ALA A 922 -8.82 5.24 -21.70
CA ALA A 922 -9.96 5.43 -22.61
C ALA A 922 -9.59 6.13 -23.93
N PHE A 923 -8.38 6.71 -24.02
CA PHE A 923 -7.88 7.45 -25.19
C PHE A 923 -6.60 6.85 -25.76
N VAL A 924 -5.78 6.21 -24.93
CA VAL A 924 -4.50 5.64 -25.31
C VAL A 924 -4.36 4.26 -24.70
N VAL A 925 -4.07 3.27 -25.55
CA VAL A 925 -3.74 1.91 -25.15
C VAL A 925 -2.58 1.95 -24.15
N SER A 926 -2.89 1.69 -22.89
CA SER A 926 -1.94 1.83 -21.78
C SER A 926 -2.36 0.97 -20.61
N MET A 927 -1.40 0.30 -19.97
CA MET A 927 -1.65 -0.35 -18.69
C MET A 927 -1.60 0.71 -17.58
N PRO A 928 -2.41 0.56 -16.52
CA PRO A 928 -2.28 1.40 -15.33
C PRO A 928 -0.82 1.43 -14.83
N GLY A 929 -0.21 2.61 -14.86
CA GLY A 929 1.16 2.83 -14.38
C GLY A 929 2.26 2.88 -15.44
N ASP A 930 1.90 2.74 -16.72
CA ASP A 930 2.78 3.04 -17.86
C ASP A 930 3.03 4.55 -18.01
N VAL A 931 2.08 5.39 -17.58
CA VAL A 931 2.26 6.82 -17.34
C VAL A 931 2.28 7.08 -15.83
N ARG A 932 3.11 8.01 -15.38
CA ARG A 932 3.26 8.38 -13.96
C ARG A 932 3.31 9.89 -13.76
N THR A 933 3.23 10.29 -12.49
CA THR A 933 3.28 11.67 -12.01
C THR A 933 4.04 11.77 -10.68
N GLU A 934 4.31 12.98 -10.18
CA GLU A 934 5.02 13.20 -8.92
C GLU A 934 4.05 13.11 -7.72
N CYS A 935 3.83 11.91 -7.17
CA CYS A 935 3.01 11.75 -5.96
C CYS A 935 3.60 12.51 -4.76
N LYS A 936 2.80 13.36 -4.10
CA LYS A 936 3.27 14.24 -3.01
C LYS A 936 3.30 13.52 -1.66
N THR A 937 4.36 13.71 -0.87
CA THR A 937 4.56 13.04 0.43
C THR A 937 3.96 13.84 1.57
N ALA A 938 2.94 13.31 2.26
CA ALA A 938 2.27 13.99 3.38
C ALA A 938 3.24 14.50 4.46
N VAL A 939 4.24 13.69 4.82
CA VAL A 939 5.28 14.05 5.82
C VAL A 939 6.12 15.26 5.38
N LYS A 940 6.20 15.55 4.08
CA LYS A 940 6.91 16.72 3.52
C LYS A 940 5.97 17.91 3.35
N GLU A 941 4.81 17.73 2.72
CA GLU A 941 3.87 18.84 2.47
C GLU A 941 3.25 19.41 3.77
N PHE A 942 3.01 18.56 4.78
CA PHE A 942 2.47 18.99 6.07
C PHE A 942 3.56 19.37 7.10
N ALA A 943 4.83 19.44 6.68
CA ALA A 943 5.92 19.88 7.52
C ALA A 943 5.81 21.39 7.82
N LYS A 944 6.26 21.79 9.02
CA LYS A 944 6.39 23.20 9.43
C LYS A 944 7.79 23.77 9.17
N GLN A 945 8.62 23.05 8.42
CA GLN A 945 9.96 23.48 8.00
C GLN A 945 9.96 23.59 6.49
N GLU A 946 10.46 24.72 5.96
CA GLU A 946 10.57 24.94 4.52
C GLU A 946 11.55 23.95 3.89
N SER A 947 11.14 23.33 2.77
CA SER A 947 12.04 22.59 1.90
C SER A 947 12.92 23.53 1.10
N GLN A 948 14.17 23.14 0.84
CA GLN A 948 15.06 23.90 -0.04
C GLN A 948 14.59 23.86 -1.50
N ARG A 949 14.04 22.71 -1.95
CA ARG A 949 13.33 22.63 -3.25
C ARG A 949 12.00 23.38 -3.15
N LYS A 950 11.81 24.33 -4.06
CA LYS A 950 10.53 24.95 -4.40
C LYS A 950 10.05 24.31 -5.71
N ARG A 951 8.76 23.97 -5.79
CA ARG A 951 8.21 23.24 -6.96
C ARG A 951 7.42 24.18 -7.89
N PRO A 952 7.60 24.11 -9.22
CA PRO A 952 6.73 24.84 -10.14
C PRO A 952 5.29 24.32 -10.07
N ALA A 953 4.31 25.23 -10.11
CA ALA A 953 2.89 24.90 -10.14
C ALA A 953 2.50 24.31 -11.50
N ARG A 954 2.69 23.00 -11.65
CA ARG A 954 2.62 22.29 -12.94
C ARG A 954 2.09 20.88 -12.73
N LEU A 955 1.14 20.45 -13.56
CA LEU A 955 0.73 19.05 -13.66
C LEU A 955 1.73 18.36 -14.59
N THR A 956 2.37 17.27 -14.13
CA THR A 956 3.45 16.61 -14.88
C THR A 956 3.16 15.12 -15.08
N PHE A 957 3.16 14.68 -16.34
CA PHE A 957 2.90 13.30 -16.75
C PHE A 957 4.06 12.80 -17.60
N TYR A 958 4.61 11.63 -17.25
CA TYR A 958 5.77 11.07 -17.95
C TYR A 958 5.59 9.57 -18.21
N ASP A 959 6.16 9.10 -19.32
CA ASP A 959 6.19 7.67 -19.62
C ASP A 959 7.15 6.97 -18.64
N ALA A 960 6.64 5.96 -17.95
CA ALA A 960 7.35 5.24 -16.90
C ALA A 960 8.29 4.13 -17.42
N LYS A 961 8.26 3.89 -18.74
CA LYS A 961 8.91 2.81 -19.50
C LYS A 961 9.49 3.38 -20.80
N GLY A 962 10.38 2.65 -21.47
CA GLY A 962 10.96 3.07 -22.77
C GLY A 962 12.12 4.08 -22.67
N GLY A 963 12.67 4.25 -21.46
CA GLY A 963 13.87 5.08 -21.21
C GLY A 963 13.75 6.52 -21.72
N ALA A 964 14.84 7.07 -22.24
CA ALA A 964 14.90 8.47 -22.71
C ALA A 964 14.02 8.79 -23.94
N GLY A 965 13.50 7.77 -24.63
CA GLY A 965 12.53 7.92 -25.71
C GLY A 965 11.07 7.99 -25.24
N GLY A 966 10.79 7.52 -24.01
CA GLY A 966 9.43 7.22 -23.55
C GLY A 966 8.81 6.03 -24.27
N SER A 967 7.56 5.72 -23.92
CA SER A 967 6.74 4.69 -24.60
C SER A 967 5.86 5.27 -25.70
N GLY A 968 5.72 6.60 -25.76
CA GLY A 968 4.85 7.32 -26.71
C GLY A 968 3.40 7.46 -26.24
N ILE A 969 3.07 6.91 -25.05
CA ILE A 969 1.73 7.01 -24.47
C ILE A 969 1.45 8.47 -24.08
N SER A 970 2.43 9.13 -23.45
CA SER A 970 2.39 10.56 -23.16
C SER A 970 2.24 11.45 -24.40
N THR A 971 2.75 11.01 -25.56
CA THR A 971 2.59 11.72 -26.84
C THR A 971 1.14 11.65 -27.32
N LYS A 972 0.51 10.46 -27.34
CA LYS A 972 -0.91 10.32 -27.69
C LYS A 972 -1.83 11.01 -26.66
N ALA A 973 -1.44 11.03 -25.38
CA ALA A 973 -2.17 11.77 -24.34
C ALA A 973 -2.12 13.29 -24.57
N PHE A 974 -0.96 13.82 -24.98
CA PHE A 974 -0.80 15.22 -25.40
C PHE A 974 -1.66 15.53 -26.63
N ASP A 975 -1.82 14.57 -27.55
CA ASP A 975 -2.64 14.76 -28.74
C ASP A 975 -4.16 14.79 -28.49
N HIS A 976 -4.63 14.24 -27.36
CA HIS A 976 -6.03 14.23 -26.92
C HIS A 976 -6.31 15.08 -25.66
N ILE A 977 -5.39 15.96 -25.27
CA ILE A 977 -5.42 16.68 -23.98
C ILE A 977 -6.70 17.51 -23.75
N ASP A 978 -7.24 18.14 -24.80
CA ASP A 978 -8.48 18.93 -24.75
C ASP A 978 -9.68 18.11 -24.26
N GLN A 979 -9.79 16.85 -24.72
CA GLN A 979 -10.89 15.96 -24.35
C GLN A 979 -10.64 15.32 -22.98
N LEU A 980 -9.41 14.89 -22.72
CA LEU A 980 -8.98 14.38 -21.40
C LEU A 980 -9.31 15.36 -20.26
N LEU A 981 -9.06 16.66 -20.46
CA LEU A 981 -9.38 17.69 -19.46
C LEU A 981 -10.89 17.87 -19.25
N ARG A 982 -11.67 17.88 -20.34
CA ARG A 982 -13.15 18.04 -20.28
C ARG A 982 -13.80 16.85 -19.56
N ASP A 983 -13.35 15.63 -19.86
CA ASP A 983 -13.88 14.42 -19.24
C ASP A 983 -13.38 14.22 -17.81
N ALA A 984 -12.15 14.66 -17.49
CA ALA A 984 -11.67 14.72 -16.10
C ALA A 984 -12.54 15.65 -15.25
N LEU A 985 -12.84 16.86 -15.76
CA LEU A 985 -13.74 17.79 -15.06
C LEU A 985 -15.13 17.16 -14.86
N GLN A 986 -15.72 16.62 -15.93
CA GLN A 986 -17.05 15.99 -15.90
C GLN A 986 -17.11 14.81 -14.92
N ARG A 987 -16.05 14.00 -14.82
CA ARG A 987 -15.92 12.88 -13.86
C ARG A 987 -15.85 13.37 -12.41
N VAL A 988 -15.07 14.42 -12.14
CA VAL A 988 -14.95 14.99 -10.79
C VAL A 988 -16.21 15.76 -10.35
N GLU A 989 -16.98 16.34 -11.27
CA GLU A 989 -18.27 16.98 -10.97
C GLU A 989 -19.41 15.97 -10.77
N ARG A 990 -19.50 14.90 -11.58
CA ARG A 990 -20.55 13.88 -11.43
C ARG A 990 -20.43 13.04 -10.16
N CYS A 991 -19.21 12.77 -9.71
CA CYS A 991 -18.97 11.94 -8.54
C CYS A 991 -19.43 12.63 -7.25
N ARG A 992 -20.26 11.97 -6.44
CA ARG A 992 -20.89 12.54 -5.23
C ARG A 992 -20.02 12.52 -3.96
N CYS A 993 -18.82 11.95 -4.00
CA CYS A 993 -17.94 11.89 -2.83
C CYS A 993 -17.44 13.30 -2.43
N GLU A 994 -17.24 13.53 -1.12
CA GLU A 994 -16.78 14.80 -0.58
C GLU A 994 -15.26 14.97 -0.75
N ARG A 995 -14.48 14.03 -0.20
CA ARG A 995 -13.01 14.08 -0.16
C ARG A 995 -12.32 13.66 -1.47
N GLY A 996 -13.03 12.93 -2.33
CA GLY A 996 -12.46 12.21 -3.46
C GLY A 996 -12.46 10.69 -3.27
N CYS A 997 -12.66 9.94 -4.36
CA CYS A 997 -12.56 8.48 -4.43
C CYS A 997 -11.93 8.05 -5.76
N VAL A 998 -11.76 6.73 -5.96
CA VAL A 998 -11.14 6.15 -7.17
C VAL A 998 -11.96 6.45 -8.44
N GLU A 999 -13.28 6.65 -8.29
CA GLU A 999 -14.15 7.08 -9.39
C GLU A 999 -13.94 8.54 -9.82
N CYS A 1000 -13.09 9.34 -9.15
CA CYS A 1000 -12.86 10.73 -9.58
C CYS A 1000 -11.43 11.27 -9.46
N VAL A 1001 -10.76 11.12 -8.31
CA VAL A 1001 -9.43 11.76 -8.07
C VAL A 1001 -8.43 10.86 -7.35
N ALA A 1002 -8.85 9.80 -6.66
CA ALA A 1002 -7.89 8.88 -6.05
C ALA A 1002 -7.31 7.94 -7.12
N SER A 1003 -6.02 7.63 -7.02
CA SER A 1003 -5.35 6.64 -7.87
C SER A 1003 -4.95 5.43 -7.04
N GLU A 1004 -5.27 4.23 -7.53
CA GLU A 1004 -4.87 2.95 -6.90
C GLU A 1004 -3.34 2.81 -6.81
N GLN A 1005 -2.62 3.56 -7.64
CA GLN A 1005 -1.18 3.51 -7.78
C GLN A 1005 -0.46 4.71 -7.14
N CYS A 1006 -1.17 5.54 -6.38
CA CYS A 1006 -0.55 6.60 -5.61
C CYS A 1006 0.45 6.01 -4.61
N LYS A 1007 1.75 6.26 -4.81
CA LYS A 1007 2.83 5.81 -3.91
C LYS A 1007 2.66 6.27 -2.47
N GLN A 1008 1.79 7.25 -2.21
CA GLN A 1008 1.57 7.91 -0.93
C GLN A 1008 0.09 7.77 -0.48
N ALA A 1009 -0.52 6.62 -0.81
CA ALA A 1009 -1.83 6.15 -0.35
C ALA A 1009 -3.03 7.11 -0.56
N ASN A 1010 -2.89 8.14 -1.42
CA ASN A 1010 -3.83 9.25 -1.58
C ASN A 1010 -4.02 10.11 -0.30
N GLU A 1011 -2.98 10.25 0.52
CA GLU A 1011 -3.02 11.09 1.75
C GLU A 1011 -3.10 12.60 1.46
N VAL A 1012 -2.55 13.07 0.33
CA VAL A 1012 -2.42 14.50 0.00
C VAL A 1012 -3.33 14.85 -1.18
N MET A 1013 -4.63 15.05 -0.93
CA MET A 1013 -5.67 15.15 -1.98
C MET A 1013 -6.67 16.27 -1.71
N SER A 1014 -6.99 17.09 -2.72
CA SER A 1014 -8.10 18.06 -2.66
C SER A 1014 -9.01 17.91 -3.88
N LYS A 1015 -10.22 17.37 -3.68
CA LYS A 1015 -11.22 17.25 -4.75
C LYS A 1015 -11.69 18.64 -5.22
N ALA A 1016 -12.07 19.52 -4.29
CA ALA A 1016 -12.50 20.89 -4.60
C ALA A 1016 -11.40 21.68 -5.33
N GLY A 1017 -10.15 21.58 -4.86
CA GLY A 1017 -9.02 22.24 -5.50
C GLY A 1017 -8.71 21.71 -6.90
N SER A 1018 -8.89 20.41 -7.15
CA SER A 1018 -8.74 19.84 -8.50
C SER A 1018 -9.77 20.41 -9.50
N GLN A 1019 -11.01 20.65 -9.06
CA GLN A 1019 -12.03 21.29 -9.90
C GLN A 1019 -11.64 22.73 -10.28
N VAL A 1020 -11.08 23.51 -9.35
CA VAL A 1020 -10.59 24.88 -9.63
C VAL A 1020 -9.50 24.86 -10.69
N ILE A 1021 -8.55 23.92 -10.61
CA ILE A 1021 -7.48 23.77 -11.58
C ILE A 1021 -8.03 23.37 -12.96
N LEU A 1022 -8.84 22.32 -13.04
CA LEU A 1022 -9.40 21.82 -14.30
C LEU A 1022 -10.29 22.86 -14.99
N LYS A 1023 -11.17 23.55 -14.24
CA LYS A 1023 -11.99 24.66 -14.78
C LYS A 1023 -11.13 25.80 -15.31
N THR A 1024 -10.10 26.20 -14.56
CA THR A 1024 -9.23 27.31 -14.99
C THR A 1024 -8.38 26.95 -16.21
N LEU A 1025 -7.92 25.69 -16.35
CA LEU A 1025 -7.23 25.22 -17.55
C LEU A 1025 -8.14 25.25 -18.80
N LEU A 1026 -9.41 24.88 -18.64
CA LEU A 1026 -10.45 24.92 -19.68
C LEU A 1026 -11.12 26.30 -19.83
N ASN A 1027 -10.66 27.33 -19.12
CA ASN A 1027 -11.26 28.68 -19.11
C ASN A 1027 -12.76 28.72 -18.73
N VAL A 1028 -13.24 27.70 -18.01
CA VAL A 1028 -14.59 27.63 -17.42
C VAL A 1028 -14.65 28.52 -16.18
N GLU A 1029 -15.79 29.18 -15.94
CA GLU A 1029 -15.96 30.00 -14.74
C GLU A 1029 -16.00 29.15 -13.46
N VAL A 1030 -15.35 29.67 -12.42
CA VAL A 1030 -15.28 29.06 -11.09
C VAL A 1030 -16.16 29.87 -10.16
N ASP A 1031 -17.34 29.34 -9.85
CA ASP A 1031 -18.19 29.86 -8.77
C ASP A 1031 -17.46 29.70 -7.44
N MET A 1032 -16.95 30.80 -6.90
CA MET A 1032 -16.17 30.77 -5.66
C MET A 1032 -17.04 30.58 -4.41
N ASP A 1033 -18.35 30.80 -4.48
CA ASP A 1033 -19.24 30.68 -3.32
C ASP A 1033 -19.77 29.23 -3.18
N SER A 1034 -19.70 28.44 -4.26
CA SER A 1034 -19.87 26.98 -4.20
C SER A 1034 -18.70 26.21 -3.56
N LEU A 1035 -17.52 26.83 -3.42
CA LEU A 1035 -16.30 26.16 -2.94
C LEU A 1035 -16.24 26.09 -1.41
N PRO A 1036 -15.82 24.94 -0.84
CA PRO A 1036 -15.59 24.83 0.61
C PRO A 1036 -14.43 25.72 1.07
N MET A 1037 -14.59 26.33 2.24
CA MET A 1037 -13.52 27.09 2.91
C MET A 1037 -12.57 26.16 3.65
N GLY A 1038 -11.28 26.23 3.33
CA GLY A 1038 -10.23 25.45 3.97
C GLY A 1038 -9.75 26.01 5.34
N PRO A 1039 -8.93 25.24 6.08
CA PRO A 1039 -8.32 23.97 5.66
C PRO A 1039 -9.32 22.81 5.58
N GLU A 1040 -9.10 21.92 4.62
CA GLU A 1040 -9.91 20.71 4.43
C GLU A 1040 -9.77 19.76 5.62
N LEU A 1041 -10.84 19.02 5.94
CA LEU A 1041 -10.88 18.13 7.10
C LEU A 1041 -9.73 17.10 7.05
N ASN A 1042 -8.88 17.13 8.09
CA ASN A 1042 -7.66 16.33 8.27
C ASN A 1042 -6.44 16.72 7.42
N ILE A 1043 -6.46 17.86 6.70
CA ILE A 1043 -5.27 18.41 6.02
C ILE A 1043 -4.66 19.53 6.86
N PRO A 1044 -3.48 19.33 7.50
CA PRO A 1044 -2.79 20.39 8.23
C PRO A 1044 -2.27 21.47 7.27
N MET A 1045 -2.37 22.74 7.66
CA MET A 1045 -1.62 23.81 6.98
C MET A 1045 -0.12 23.65 7.27
N GLY A 1046 0.59 22.99 6.36
CA GLY A 1046 2.05 23.02 6.27
C GLY A 1046 2.55 24.32 5.62
N THR A 1047 3.84 24.41 5.34
CA THR A 1047 4.40 25.55 4.59
C THR A 1047 4.32 25.30 3.09
N GLU A 1048 3.72 26.22 2.34
CA GLU A 1048 3.48 26.05 0.90
C GLU A 1048 4.79 26.04 0.09
N THR A 1049 5.11 24.89 -0.49
CA THR A 1049 6.36 24.64 -1.26
C THR A 1049 6.23 24.97 -2.75
N VAL A 1050 5.03 25.29 -3.21
CA VAL A 1050 4.68 25.50 -4.62
C VAL A 1050 4.86 26.96 -5.01
N VAL A 1051 5.59 27.21 -6.09
CA VAL A 1051 5.80 28.53 -6.70
C VAL A 1051 5.19 28.58 -8.10
N LEU A 1052 5.12 29.77 -8.70
CA LEU A 1052 4.75 29.90 -10.11
C LEU A 1052 5.70 29.05 -10.99
N ALA A 1053 5.16 28.34 -11.98
CA ALA A 1053 5.98 27.67 -12.99
C ALA A 1053 6.70 28.70 -13.88
N GLU A 1054 7.96 28.42 -14.21
CA GLU A 1054 8.74 29.17 -15.20
C GLU A 1054 8.74 28.43 -16.55
N PRO A 1055 8.88 29.14 -17.69
CA PRO A 1055 8.92 28.52 -19.01
C PRO A 1055 10.12 27.57 -19.16
N VAL A 1056 9.87 26.38 -19.71
CA VAL A 1056 10.91 25.38 -20.00
C VAL A 1056 11.56 25.73 -21.35
N PRO A 1057 12.90 25.79 -21.45
CA PRO A 1057 13.58 26.17 -22.68
C PRO A 1057 13.20 25.25 -23.85
N TYR A 1058 13.13 25.82 -25.05
CA TYR A 1058 12.80 25.07 -26.26
C TYR A 1058 14.06 24.36 -26.81
N ARG A 1059 13.88 23.15 -27.35
CA ARG A 1059 14.94 22.39 -28.01
C ARG A 1059 15.54 23.20 -29.17
N ALA A 1060 16.78 23.64 -29.01
CA ALA A 1060 17.49 24.38 -30.06
C ALA A 1060 17.65 23.47 -31.29
N LYS A 1061 16.90 23.76 -32.35
CA LYS A 1061 17.10 23.12 -33.65
C LYS A 1061 18.45 23.54 -34.20
N GLU A 1062 19.27 22.59 -34.60
CA GLU A 1062 20.39 22.88 -35.49
C GLU A 1062 19.84 23.54 -36.75
N ALA A 1063 20.50 24.62 -37.20
CA ALA A 1063 19.97 25.51 -38.22
C ALA A 1063 20.15 24.91 -39.63
N VAL A 1064 19.31 23.93 -39.97
CA VAL A 1064 19.05 23.57 -41.37
C VAL A 1064 18.39 24.79 -42.03
N PHE A 1065 19.18 25.56 -42.77
CA PHE A 1065 18.77 26.78 -43.46
C PHE A 1065 17.82 26.45 -44.63
N ASP A 1066 16.53 26.32 -44.33
CA ASP A 1066 15.49 26.26 -45.36
C ASP A 1066 15.25 27.67 -45.92
N ASN A 1067 15.94 27.95 -47.01
CA ASN A 1067 16.17 29.30 -47.52
C ASN A 1067 15.02 29.74 -48.44
N ASN A 1068 13.82 30.00 -47.89
CA ASN A 1068 12.75 30.69 -48.62
C ASN A 1068 11.66 31.33 -47.73
N ILE A 1069 10.98 32.35 -48.29
CA ILE A 1069 9.81 33.07 -47.74
C ILE A 1069 10.06 33.85 -46.42
N SER A 1070 10.54 35.10 -46.55
CA SER A 1070 10.06 36.30 -45.80
C SER A 1070 10.94 37.55 -45.98
N LYS A 1071 11.42 37.84 -47.20
CA LYS A 1071 12.05 39.15 -47.52
C LYS A 1071 11.00 40.20 -47.90
N THR A 1072 10.20 40.61 -46.93
CA THR A 1072 9.32 41.79 -47.03
C THR A 1072 9.04 42.34 -45.63
N GLU A 1073 8.86 43.66 -45.51
CA GLU A 1073 8.35 44.33 -44.29
C GLU A 1073 9.18 44.28 -42.99
N ALA A 1074 10.48 44.61 -43.05
CA ALA A 1074 11.20 45.17 -41.88
C ALA A 1074 12.51 45.90 -42.29
N LYS A 1075 12.43 47.02 -43.01
CA LYS A 1075 13.61 47.86 -43.29
C LYS A 1075 13.32 49.35 -43.12
N LYS A 1076 13.46 49.84 -41.89
CA LYS A 1076 13.64 51.27 -41.55
C LYS A 1076 14.27 51.44 -40.17
N GLU A 1077 15.04 52.53 -40.05
CA GLU A 1077 15.57 53.17 -38.84
C GLU A 1077 16.79 52.55 -38.12
N SER A 1078 17.81 53.41 -37.93
CA SER A 1078 19.10 53.24 -37.19
C SER A 1078 20.01 52.04 -37.55
N GLY A 1079 21.32 52.20 -37.84
CA GLY A 1079 22.15 53.39 -38.01
C GLY A 1079 23.28 53.49 -36.96
N ASP A 1080 24.50 53.13 -37.39
CA ASP A 1080 25.83 53.37 -36.78
C ASP A 1080 26.05 52.87 -35.32
N ASN A 1081 27.22 52.35 -34.92
CA ASN A 1081 28.57 52.78 -35.28
C ASN A 1081 29.67 51.74 -34.92
N ALA A 1082 30.93 52.06 -35.29
CA ALA A 1082 32.21 51.59 -34.72
C ALA A 1082 32.70 50.11 -34.83
N LYS A 1083 33.89 50.00 -35.44
CA LYS A 1083 34.98 48.99 -35.33
C LYS A 1083 36.30 49.78 -35.17
N PRO A 1084 37.48 49.17 -34.90
CA PRO A 1084 37.80 47.93 -34.17
C PRO A 1084 38.89 48.18 -33.07
N GLY A 1085 39.45 47.12 -32.48
CA GLY A 1085 40.67 47.15 -31.63
C GLY A 1085 41.38 45.79 -31.66
N ASP A 1086 42.71 45.76 -31.46
CA ASP A 1086 43.61 44.63 -31.84
C ASP A 1086 44.71 44.36 -30.76
N SER A 1087 45.47 43.27 -30.93
CA SER A 1087 46.80 42.89 -30.36
C SER A 1087 46.92 41.78 -29.27
N GLY A 1088 47.89 40.86 -29.48
CA GLY A 1088 48.53 39.96 -28.48
C GLY A 1088 47.89 38.57 -28.28
N THR A 1089 48.48 37.38 -28.45
CA THR A 1089 49.88 36.82 -28.47
C THR A 1089 50.68 37.04 -27.18
N ASP A 1090 51.26 36.07 -26.46
CA ASP A 1090 51.33 34.58 -26.50
C ASP A 1090 51.56 34.11 -25.03
N GLY A 1091 51.52 32.84 -24.60
CA GLY A 1091 51.29 31.53 -25.21
C GLY A 1091 51.75 30.41 -24.24
N GLY A 1092 51.46 29.12 -24.51
CA GLY A 1092 51.95 27.98 -23.70
C GLY A 1092 51.06 26.73 -23.77
N GLY A 1093 51.58 25.62 -24.30
CA GLY A 1093 50.82 24.38 -24.56
C GLY A 1093 50.56 23.48 -23.34
N GLY A 1094 49.89 22.33 -23.50
CA GLY A 1094 49.41 21.71 -24.74
C GLY A 1094 48.74 20.35 -24.49
N PHE A 1095 48.76 19.45 -25.49
CA PHE A 1095 48.12 18.13 -25.54
C PHE A 1095 46.58 18.10 -25.73
N GLU A 1096 46.13 18.54 -26.91
CA GLU A 1096 45.01 17.90 -27.60
C GLU A 1096 45.55 16.88 -28.63
N GLN A 1097 45.25 15.59 -28.46
CA GLN A 1097 45.15 14.63 -29.57
C GLN A 1097 44.48 13.32 -29.12
N TRP A 1098 43.88 12.60 -30.07
CA TRP A 1098 43.10 11.34 -29.94
C TRP A 1098 41.62 11.44 -29.53
N LEU A 1099 40.75 11.69 -30.51
CA LEU A 1099 39.72 10.73 -30.92
C LEU A 1099 39.09 11.14 -32.27
N ALA A 1100 39.73 10.70 -33.34
CA ALA A 1100 39.16 10.57 -34.68
C ALA A 1100 39.47 9.14 -35.19
N ASP A 1101 38.79 8.71 -36.25
CA ASP A 1101 39.00 7.44 -36.98
C ASP A 1101 38.75 6.12 -36.22
N SER A 1102 37.47 5.84 -35.90
CA SER A 1102 36.78 4.53 -36.04
C SER A 1102 35.29 4.73 -35.68
N ILE A 1103 34.32 4.47 -36.57
CA ILE A 1103 33.77 3.15 -36.95
C ILE A 1103 33.00 2.52 -35.77
#